data_AF-A0A177EVP8-F1
#
_entry.id   AF-A0A177EVP8-F1
#
_cell.length_a   1.000
_cell.length_b   1.000
_cell.length_c   1.000
_cell.angle_alpha   90.00
_cell.angle_beta   90.00
_cell.angle_gamma   90.00
#
_symmetry.space_group_name_H-M   'P 1'
#
loop_
_entity.id
_entity.type
_entity.pdbx_description
1 polymer ?
#
loop_
_entity_poly.entity_id
_entity_poly.type
_entity_poly.pdbx_seq_one_letter_code
_entity_poly.pdbx_strand_id
1 'polypeptide(L)'
;MTSFTGKVVTVTGAASGMGLATAKLLYSRGVLLSLADIRKDRLDEVLSQITGSNQCPDNTNILTFGVDIRKSEEVDSWIDATVKHFGRLDGAANVAGVLGKSFGTGSLTEIDDQEFDFITGVNFKGLFNCLRAELRVISKGGSIVNASSSTGLEGHPKNSVYSATKHAVIGLTKSAAREFGEQGIRVNCVAPGTIKTPMVTAVGGLDKDNMSSVFARVPLKRMGEADEAAKAFVFLLSGESSYMTGATLGFELNMITMADTPIWSKPYLWAAVVVVVLAIYRLLQVGKRDPRMPPGPPTVPILGNAHQIPRTGLYKQFREWAKEYGPIFSLKLGPSNVVVLCDRKAIHKLLVEKGAIYSDRPETYVGQLLTKGDHLAVSQMDPLWREKRKVIAHNFSPKPLDEKHFRVQEAEATILMNNLLTTPEDFYRQIRRYTASVVSSITYGYRGETPDSFWAKGVYDVMDKWTAAMEPGANPPVDEFKFLRYIPMSMAFWKRRAVEAGSVMDSVWGEARRRIDERRAKGERRNCIIDTLLDEYEKKGMPFSKHGFDNLMGELVEGGADTTAAQLLTLVLAFGLYPEVQQKARREIDAVCGTERAPLWSDFDRLPYINCIVKEGMRWRPVAVSALPHRAREDDVYEGMLIPKDSTVFLPTWAIHHSPEIYPDPETFNPDRYLHHHKLASDYAGSPDWANRDKFISPYATTLRD
;
A
#
# COMPACT_ATOMS: atom_id res chain seq x y z
N MET A 1 37.99 14.87 -53.52
CA MET A 1 37.68 13.56 -54.14
C MET A 1 38.86 12.64 -53.88
N THR A 2 38.70 11.63 -53.03
CA THR A 2 39.73 10.58 -52.84
C THR A 2 39.98 9.88 -54.16
N SER A 3 41.22 9.92 -54.66
CA SER A 3 41.55 9.39 -55.98
C SER A 3 41.47 7.85 -55.99
N PHE A 4 40.63 7.32 -56.87
CA PHE A 4 40.54 5.90 -57.21
C PHE A 4 41.59 5.47 -58.24
N THR A 5 42.38 6.42 -58.75
CA THR A 5 43.32 6.19 -59.84
C THR A 5 44.35 5.14 -59.46
N GLY A 6 44.46 4.08 -60.27
CA GLY A 6 45.43 3.00 -60.11
C GLY A 6 45.05 1.95 -59.07
N LYS A 7 43.86 2.03 -58.46
CA LYS A 7 43.32 0.96 -57.61
C LYS A 7 42.81 -0.20 -58.45
N VAL A 8 43.00 -1.43 -57.99
CA VAL A 8 42.54 -2.64 -58.68
C VAL A 8 41.28 -3.18 -58.03
N VAL A 9 40.19 -3.29 -58.79
CA VAL A 9 38.89 -3.79 -58.28
C VAL A 9 38.36 -4.93 -59.13
N THR A 10 37.97 -6.01 -58.46
CA THR A 10 37.22 -7.13 -59.08
C THR A 10 35.73 -6.85 -59.06
N VAL A 11 35.01 -7.23 -60.12
CA VAL A 11 33.54 -7.10 -60.18
C VAL A 11 32.94 -8.37 -60.77
N THR A 12 32.06 -9.04 -60.01
CA THR A 12 31.27 -10.18 -60.50
C THR A 12 29.91 -9.73 -61.03
N GLY A 13 29.34 -10.46 -61.99
CA GLY A 13 28.08 -10.07 -62.64
C GLY A 13 28.25 -8.85 -63.55
N ALA A 14 29.46 -8.64 -64.06
CA ALA A 14 29.86 -7.43 -64.77
C ALA A 14 29.25 -7.30 -66.17
N ALA A 15 28.65 -8.36 -66.74
CA ALA A 15 28.08 -8.31 -68.08
C ALA A 15 26.68 -7.66 -68.11
N SER A 16 26.05 -7.37 -66.96
CA SER A 16 24.70 -6.78 -66.94
C SER A 16 24.34 -6.02 -65.65
N GLY A 17 23.23 -5.27 -65.69
CA GLY A 17 22.59 -4.70 -64.51
C GLY A 17 23.49 -3.85 -63.61
N MET A 18 23.40 -4.08 -62.29
CA MET A 18 24.16 -3.32 -61.29
C MET A 18 25.68 -3.56 -61.39
N GLY A 19 26.12 -4.76 -61.76
CA GLY A 19 27.55 -5.09 -61.90
C GLY A 19 28.18 -4.30 -63.04
N LEU A 20 27.52 -4.26 -64.20
CA LEU A 20 27.93 -3.42 -65.34
C LEU A 20 27.97 -1.93 -65.01
N ALA A 21 26.92 -1.40 -64.36
CA ALA A 21 26.87 0.00 -63.96
C ALA A 21 27.99 0.36 -62.98
N THR A 22 28.29 -0.55 -62.04
CA THR A 22 29.40 -0.42 -61.08
C THR A 22 30.75 -0.42 -61.79
N ALA A 23 30.96 -1.35 -62.73
CA ALA A 23 32.18 -1.40 -63.54
C ALA A 23 32.40 -0.11 -64.35
N LYS A 24 31.37 0.40 -65.04
CA LYS A 24 31.44 1.67 -65.79
C LYS A 24 31.82 2.84 -64.88
N LEU A 25 31.19 2.95 -63.70
CA LEU A 25 31.46 4.04 -62.77
C LEU A 25 32.87 3.95 -62.17
N LEU A 26 33.33 2.74 -61.80
CA LEU A 26 34.71 2.54 -61.32
C LEU A 26 35.74 2.90 -62.40
N TYR A 27 35.55 2.43 -63.64
CA TYR A 27 36.46 2.75 -64.74
C TYR A 27 36.54 4.26 -64.99
N SER A 28 35.40 4.95 -64.99
CA SER A 28 35.34 6.41 -65.16
C SER A 28 36.10 7.18 -64.06
N ARG A 29 36.39 6.54 -62.92
CA ARG A 29 37.18 7.09 -61.80
C ARG A 29 38.64 6.63 -61.80
N GLY A 30 39.11 6.00 -62.88
CA GLY A 30 40.50 5.58 -63.06
C GLY A 30 40.88 4.27 -62.36
N VAL A 31 39.89 3.45 -62.01
CA VAL A 31 40.10 2.11 -61.43
C VAL A 31 40.52 1.12 -62.53
N LEU A 32 41.52 0.29 -62.22
CA LEU A 32 41.90 -0.87 -63.02
C LEU A 32 40.96 -2.02 -62.67
N LEU A 33 40.34 -2.64 -63.67
CA LEU A 33 39.23 -3.56 -63.44
C LEU A 33 39.60 -5.00 -63.80
N SER A 34 39.11 -5.93 -63.00
CA SER A 34 39.02 -7.33 -63.36
C SER A 34 37.56 -7.75 -63.31
N LEU A 35 36.99 -8.04 -64.46
CA LEU A 35 35.56 -8.28 -64.62
C LEU A 35 35.28 -9.77 -64.83
N ALA A 36 34.33 -10.31 -64.08
CA ALA A 36 33.90 -11.69 -64.20
C ALA A 36 32.39 -11.80 -64.43
N ASP A 37 32.02 -12.67 -65.35
CA ASP A 37 30.65 -13.09 -65.59
C ASP A 37 30.64 -14.51 -66.18
N ILE A 38 29.57 -15.28 -66.01
CA ILE A 38 29.43 -16.57 -66.67
C ILE A 38 29.27 -16.41 -68.20
N ARG A 39 28.79 -15.24 -68.64
CA ARG A 39 28.61 -14.86 -70.04
C ARG A 39 29.81 -14.09 -70.57
N LYS A 40 30.91 -14.80 -70.86
CA LYS A 40 32.13 -14.20 -71.43
C LYS A 40 31.87 -13.44 -72.73
N ASP A 41 31.00 -13.99 -73.57
CA ASP A 41 30.55 -13.38 -74.83
C ASP A 41 29.96 -11.98 -74.64
N ARG A 42 29.08 -11.82 -73.65
CA ARG A 42 28.49 -10.50 -73.33
C ARG A 42 29.49 -9.55 -72.66
N LEU A 43 30.43 -10.09 -71.91
CA LEU A 43 31.45 -9.28 -71.25
C LEU A 43 32.35 -8.57 -72.27
N ASP A 44 32.62 -9.22 -73.41
CA ASP A 44 33.39 -8.65 -74.52
C ASP A 44 32.62 -7.54 -75.26
N GLU A 45 31.32 -7.70 -75.45
CA GLU A 45 30.45 -6.63 -75.98
C GLU A 45 30.40 -5.41 -75.03
N VAL A 46 30.32 -5.69 -73.73
CA VAL A 46 30.29 -4.70 -72.66
C VAL A 46 31.60 -3.93 -72.54
N LEU A 47 32.74 -4.58 -72.79
CA LEU A 47 34.06 -3.94 -72.75
C LEU A 47 34.09 -2.72 -73.69
N SER A 48 33.53 -2.86 -74.89
CA SER A 48 33.40 -1.77 -75.86
C SER A 48 32.55 -0.60 -75.33
N GLN A 49 31.57 -0.87 -74.46
CA GLN A 49 30.75 0.17 -73.81
C GLN A 49 31.45 0.88 -72.66
N ILE A 50 32.44 0.24 -72.03
CA ILE A 50 33.20 0.82 -70.90
C ILE A 50 34.32 1.73 -71.44
N THR A 51 35.00 1.30 -72.51
CA THR A 51 36.18 1.99 -73.07
C THR A 51 35.85 3.04 -74.14
N GLY A 52 34.65 3.00 -74.72
CA GLY A 52 34.28 3.81 -75.88
C GLY A 52 34.86 3.30 -77.20
N SER A 53 34.39 3.84 -78.33
CA SER A 53 34.66 3.37 -79.70
C SER A 53 36.10 3.56 -80.21
N ASN A 54 36.99 4.18 -79.44
CA ASN A 54 38.40 4.38 -79.80
C ASN A 54 39.28 3.39 -79.00
N GLN A 55 39.51 2.21 -79.57
CA GLN A 55 40.40 1.20 -78.99
C GLN A 55 41.88 1.51 -79.20
N CYS A 56 42.69 1.13 -78.22
CA CYS A 56 43.95 0.42 -78.48
C CYS A 56 43.72 -1.06 -78.07
N PRO A 57 44.12 -2.07 -78.87
CA PRO A 57 43.80 -3.48 -78.62
C PRO A 57 44.41 -4.08 -77.34
N ASP A 58 45.46 -3.47 -76.79
CA ASP A 58 46.14 -3.90 -75.57
C ASP A 58 45.71 -3.06 -74.35
N ASN A 59 44.42 -3.06 -74.02
CA ASN A 59 43.93 -2.31 -72.86
C ASN A 59 44.36 -3.00 -71.55
N THR A 60 45.59 -2.72 -71.11
CA THR A 60 46.21 -3.25 -69.88
C THR A 60 45.44 -2.94 -68.60
N ASN A 61 44.42 -2.07 -68.66
CA ASN A 61 43.66 -1.58 -67.51
C ASN A 61 42.37 -2.38 -67.21
N ILE A 62 41.89 -3.25 -68.11
CA ILE A 62 40.71 -4.09 -67.87
C ILE A 62 41.01 -5.54 -68.26
N LEU A 63 40.77 -6.47 -67.33
CA LEU A 63 40.72 -7.90 -67.60
C LEU A 63 39.28 -8.43 -67.61
N THR A 64 39.02 -9.43 -68.43
CA THR A 64 37.70 -10.06 -68.55
C THR A 64 37.81 -11.57 -68.46
N PHE A 65 36.99 -12.20 -67.62
CA PHE A 65 37.02 -13.65 -67.40
C PHE A 65 35.61 -14.25 -67.45
N GLY A 66 35.50 -15.41 -68.10
CA GLY A 66 34.33 -16.26 -68.05
C GLY A 66 34.41 -17.12 -66.79
N VAL A 67 33.65 -16.78 -65.74
CA VAL A 67 33.76 -17.44 -64.43
C VAL A 67 32.40 -17.90 -63.95
N ASP A 68 32.25 -19.21 -63.72
CA ASP A 68 31.14 -19.73 -62.93
C ASP A 68 31.51 -19.67 -61.44
N ILE A 69 31.04 -18.63 -60.76
CA ILE A 69 31.39 -18.37 -59.36
C ILE A 69 31.00 -19.50 -58.39
N ARG A 70 30.12 -20.43 -58.80
CA ARG A 70 29.76 -21.61 -58.01
C ARG A 70 30.94 -22.58 -57.83
N LYS A 71 31.91 -22.54 -58.74
CA LYS A 71 33.10 -23.39 -58.75
C LYS A 71 34.28 -22.61 -58.17
N SER A 72 34.77 -23.02 -57.00
CA SER A 72 35.84 -22.29 -56.32
C SER A 72 37.15 -22.25 -57.11
N GLU A 73 37.48 -23.29 -57.88
CA GLU A 73 38.72 -23.35 -58.66
C GLU A 73 38.75 -22.30 -59.78
N GLU A 74 37.60 -22.03 -60.42
CA GLU A 74 37.49 -20.98 -61.45
C GLU A 74 37.62 -19.58 -60.81
N VAL A 75 37.06 -19.38 -59.61
CA VAL A 75 37.18 -18.13 -58.85
C VAL A 75 38.61 -17.90 -58.38
N ASP A 76 39.25 -18.92 -57.78
CA ASP A 76 40.63 -18.85 -57.30
C ASP A 76 41.57 -18.53 -58.49
N SER A 77 41.39 -19.21 -59.63
CA SER A 77 42.18 -18.94 -60.86
C SER A 77 42.00 -17.53 -61.40
N TRP A 78 40.78 -16.98 -61.34
CA TRP A 78 40.49 -15.61 -61.78
C TRP A 78 41.15 -14.57 -60.88
N ILE A 79 41.07 -14.75 -59.56
CA ILE A 79 41.70 -13.86 -58.60
C ILE A 79 43.23 -13.93 -58.71
N ASP A 80 43.81 -15.12 -58.86
CA ASP A 80 45.25 -15.31 -59.08
C ASP A 80 45.73 -14.63 -60.38
N ALA A 81 44.97 -14.77 -61.47
CA ALA A 81 45.28 -14.09 -62.74
C ALA A 81 45.21 -12.56 -62.59
N THR A 82 44.24 -12.06 -61.81
CA THR A 82 44.09 -10.63 -61.52
C THR A 82 45.31 -10.08 -60.76
N VAL A 83 45.73 -10.77 -59.69
CA VAL A 83 46.90 -10.37 -58.91
C VAL A 83 48.19 -10.54 -59.71
N LYS A 84 48.31 -11.58 -60.53
CA LYS A 84 49.48 -11.78 -61.40
C LYS A 84 49.66 -10.65 -62.40
N HIS A 85 48.56 -10.13 -62.96
CA HIS A 85 48.61 -9.06 -63.97
C HIS A 85 48.80 -7.68 -63.34
N PHE A 86 48.03 -7.34 -62.30
CA PHE A 86 48.07 -5.99 -61.70
C PHE A 86 49.00 -5.86 -60.49
N GLY A 87 49.53 -6.97 -59.96
CA GLY A 87 50.39 -7.04 -58.78
C GLY A 87 49.68 -6.86 -57.43
N ARG A 88 48.37 -6.56 -57.42
CA ARG A 88 47.60 -6.26 -56.21
C ARG A 88 46.09 -6.41 -56.43
N LEU A 89 45.35 -6.49 -55.33
CA LEU A 89 43.90 -6.29 -55.28
C LEU A 89 43.58 -5.25 -54.19
N ASP A 90 42.81 -4.22 -54.50
CA ASP A 90 42.45 -3.15 -53.55
C ASP A 90 40.98 -3.18 -53.15
N GLY A 91 40.10 -3.73 -53.99
CA GLY A 91 38.71 -3.89 -53.65
C GLY A 91 37.97 -4.90 -54.50
N ALA A 92 36.75 -5.21 -54.09
CA ALA A 92 35.90 -6.17 -54.79
C ALA A 92 34.41 -5.81 -54.67
N ALA A 93 33.68 -5.93 -55.78
CA ALA A 93 32.23 -5.82 -55.83
C ALA A 93 31.62 -7.17 -56.21
N ASN A 94 31.06 -7.86 -55.22
CA ASN A 94 30.41 -9.16 -55.39
C ASN A 94 28.92 -8.95 -55.71
N VAL A 95 28.61 -8.74 -56.99
CA VAL A 95 27.27 -8.33 -57.47
C VAL A 95 26.49 -9.46 -58.13
N ALA A 96 27.17 -10.52 -58.56
CA ALA A 96 26.52 -11.65 -59.21
C ALA A 96 25.40 -12.27 -58.35
N GLY A 97 24.27 -12.57 -59.00
CA GLY A 97 23.12 -13.19 -58.37
C GLY A 97 22.09 -13.62 -59.41
N VAL A 98 21.14 -14.44 -58.98
CA VAL A 98 20.05 -14.97 -59.81
C VAL A 98 18.74 -14.99 -59.03
N LEU A 99 17.63 -15.02 -59.77
CA LEU A 99 16.30 -15.29 -59.25
C LEU A 99 15.92 -16.73 -59.61
N GLY A 100 15.10 -17.34 -58.76
CA GLY A 100 14.46 -18.62 -59.07
C GLY A 100 13.35 -18.48 -60.10
N LYS A 101 13.00 -19.58 -60.79
CA LYS A 101 11.85 -19.63 -61.70
C LYS A 101 10.52 -19.36 -60.99
N SER A 102 10.45 -19.62 -59.69
CA SER A 102 9.27 -19.45 -58.83
C SER A 102 9.24 -18.10 -58.10
N PHE A 103 10.21 -17.20 -58.36
CA PHE A 103 10.33 -15.92 -57.66
C PHE A 103 9.07 -15.05 -57.83
N GLY A 104 8.47 -14.65 -56.71
CA GLY A 104 7.27 -13.80 -56.67
C GLY A 104 5.96 -14.52 -57.00
N THR A 105 6.01 -15.77 -57.46
CA THR A 105 4.83 -16.51 -57.95
C THR A 105 4.55 -17.78 -57.13
N GLY A 106 5.57 -18.57 -56.81
CA GLY A 106 5.47 -19.86 -56.12
C GLY A 106 5.61 -19.78 -54.59
N SER A 107 4.91 -20.67 -53.89
CA SER A 107 5.02 -20.87 -52.45
C SER A 107 6.26 -21.69 -52.08
N LEU A 108 6.66 -21.67 -50.80
CA LEU A 108 7.84 -22.43 -50.32
C LEU A 108 7.72 -23.93 -50.62
N THR A 109 6.51 -24.49 -50.64
CA THR A 109 6.25 -25.92 -50.89
C THR A 109 6.42 -26.33 -52.35
N GLU A 110 6.52 -25.38 -53.27
CA GLU A 110 6.60 -25.62 -54.72
C GLU A 110 8.04 -25.47 -55.26
N ILE A 111 9.01 -25.12 -54.40
CA ILE A 111 10.41 -24.98 -54.79
C ILE A 111 11.06 -26.37 -54.83
N ASP A 112 11.50 -26.79 -56.01
CA ASP A 112 12.23 -28.04 -56.17
C ASP A 112 13.72 -27.90 -55.83
N ASP A 113 14.37 -29.04 -55.59
CA ASP A 113 15.79 -29.11 -55.19
C ASP A 113 16.72 -28.47 -56.22
N GLN A 114 16.40 -28.55 -57.52
CA GLN A 114 17.21 -27.95 -58.57
C GLN A 114 17.17 -26.42 -58.52
N GLU A 115 16.00 -25.84 -58.31
CA GLU A 115 15.83 -24.40 -58.10
C GLU A 115 16.51 -23.96 -56.79
N PHE A 116 16.36 -24.72 -55.71
CA PHE A 116 17.04 -24.46 -54.44
C PHE A 116 18.57 -24.42 -54.60
N ASP A 117 19.15 -25.47 -55.20
CA ASP A 117 20.59 -25.61 -55.42
C ASP A 117 21.14 -24.55 -56.36
N PHE A 118 20.35 -24.15 -57.38
CA PHE A 118 20.75 -23.08 -58.28
C PHE A 118 20.82 -21.72 -57.56
N ILE A 119 19.78 -21.34 -56.82
CA ILE A 119 19.72 -20.05 -56.12
C ILE A 119 20.79 -20.01 -55.02
N THR A 120 20.86 -21.04 -54.18
CA THR A 120 21.85 -21.12 -53.09
C THR A 120 23.27 -21.22 -53.62
N GLY A 121 23.48 -21.98 -54.70
CA GLY A 121 24.73 -22.13 -55.40
C GLY A 121 25.29 -20.80 -55.89
N VAL A 122 24.48 -19.97 -56.56
CA VAL A 122 24.95 -18.67 -57.07
C VAL A 122 24.96 -17.60 -55.98
N ASN A 123 23.82 -17.36 -55.31
CA ASN A 123 23.63 -16.19 -54.44
C ASN A 123 24.39 -16.28 -53.11
N PHE A 124 24.67 -17.50 -52.63
CA PHE A 124 25.37 -17.69 -51.36
C PHE A 124 26.72 -18.37 -51.55
N LYS A 125 26.76 -19.62 -52.04
CA LYS A 125 28.03 -20.36 -52.21
C LYS A 125 28.98 -19.63 -53.17
N GLY A 126 28.45 -19.09 -54.28
CA GLY A 126 29.23 -18.34 -55.25
C GLY A 126 29.82 -17.06 -54.69
N LEU A 127 29.03 -16.28 -53.97
CA LEU A 127 29.51 -15.08 -53.26
C LEU A 127 30.54 -15.44 -52.19
N PHE A 128 30.31 -16.51 -51.44
CA PHE A 128 31.27 -17.03 -50.46
C PHE A 128 32.61 -17.40 -51.11
N ASN A 129 32.59 -18.07 -52.27
CA ASN A 129 33.81 -18.39 -53.01
C ASN A 129 34.59 -17.13 -53.40
N CYS A 130 33.90 -16.11 -53.91
CA CYS A 130 34.51 -14.83 -54.29
C CYS A 130 35.11 -14.13 -53.06
N LEU A 131 34.31 -13.92 -52.02
CA LEU A 131 34.76 -13.27 -50.79
C LEU A 131 35.97 -13.98 -50.17
N ARG A 132 35.97 -15.32 -50.16
CA ARG A 132 37.10 -16.11 -49.63
C ARG A 132 38.37 -15.93 -50.46
N ALA A 133 38.26 -16.01 -51.79
CA ALA A 133 39.42 -15.85 -52.67
C ALA A 133 39.99 -14.43 -52.58
N GLU A 134 39.13 -13.42 -52.56
CA GLU A 134 39.50 -12.01 -52.44
C GLU A 134 40.19 -11.70 -51.11
N LEU A 135 39.63 -12.16 -49.98
CA LEU A 135 40.20 -11.91 -48.65
C LEU A 135 41.59 -12.54 -48.46
N ARG A 136 41.95 -13.57 -49.23
CA ARG A 136 43.31 -14.18 -49.19
C ARG A 136 44.39 -13.26 -49.78
N VAL A 137 44.03 -12.37 -50.70
CA VAL A 137 44.99 -11.60 -51.51
C VAL A 137 44.78 -10.08 -51.47
N ILE A 138 43.66 -9.61 -50.92
CA ILE A 138 43.35 -8.18 -50.87
C ILE A 138 44.38 -7.43 -50.03
N SER A 139 44.78 -6.25 -50.50
CA SER A 139 45.74 -5.39 -49.81
C SER A 139 45.19 -4.94 -48.46
N LYS A 140 46.07 -4.74 -47.47
CA LYS A 140 45.70 -4.07 -46.21
C LYS A 140 45.04 -2.72 -46.51
N GLY A 141 43.95 -2.41 -45.79
CA GLY A 141 43.13 -1.22 -46.07
C GLY A 141 42.18 -1.37 -47.26
N GLY A 142 42.05 -2.56 -47.86
CA GLY A 142 41.16 -2.82 -48.99
C GLY A 142 39.68 -2.81 -48.63
N SER A 143 38.80 -2.84 -49.65
CA SER A 143 37.35 -2.77 -49.44
C SER A 143 36.58 -3.76 -50.30
N ILE A 144 35.71 -4.56 -49.68
CA ILE A 144 34.82 -5.50 -50.36
C ILE A 144 33.37 -5.10 -50.13
N VAL A 145 32.56 -5.13 -51.18
CA VAL A 145 31.12 -4.81 -51.13
C VAL A 145 30.32 -5.96 -51.74
N ASN A 146 29.48 -6.58 -50.90
CA ASN A 146 28.63 -7.70 -51.26
C ASN A 146 27.20 -7.25 -51.59
N ALA A 147 26.58 -7.87 -52.59
CA ALA A 147 25.19 -7.57 -52.97
C ALA A 147 24.18 -8.50 -52.27
N SER A 148 23.45 -7.94 -51.30
CA SER A 148 22.22 -8.55 -50.75
C SER A 148 20.99 -8.00 -51.49
N SER A 149 19.89 -7.76 -50.78
CA SER A 149 18.61 -7.24 -51.26
C SER A 149 17.81 -6.73 -50.04
N SER A 150 16.79 -5.90 -50.26
CA SER A 150 15.78 -5.59 -49.24
C SER A 150 15.14 -6.86 -48.67
N THR A 151 15.00 -7.93 -49.47
CA THR A 151 14.53 -9.24 -48.98
C THR A 151 15.55 -9.97 -48.10
N GLY A 152 16.78 -9.45 -47.99
CA GLY A 152 17.79 -9.87 -47.03
C GLY A 152 17.69 -9.17 -45.67
N LEU A 153 16.89 -8.10 -45.60
CA LEU A 153 16.58 -7.36 -44.38
C LEU A 153 15.22 -7.78 -43.81
N GLU A 154 14.29 -8.18 -44.69
CA GLU A 154 12.93 -8.61 -44.34
C GLU A 154 12.53 -9.82 -45.20
N GLY A 155 11.79 -10.77 -44.63
CA GLY A 155 11.29 -11.93 -45.39
C GLY A 155 10.10 -11.55 -46.28
N HIS A 156 10.15 -11.89 -47.57
CA HIS A 156 9.03 -11.64 -48.49
C HIS A 156 8.33 -12.96 -48.86
N PRO A 157 6.98 -13.03 -48.77
CA PRO A 157 6.23 -14.18 -49.28
C PRO A 157 6.57 -14.46 -50.74
N LYS A 158 6.63 -15.75 -51.10
CA LYS A 158 6.98 -16.24 -52.46
C LYS A 158 8.42 -15.99 -52.93
N ASN A 159 9.29 -15.51 -52.03
CA ASN A 159 10.71 -15.29 -52.30
C ASN A 159 11.60 -16.04 -51.28
N SER A 160 11.13 -17.14 -50.69
CA SER A 160 11.71 -17.74 -49.47
C SER A 160 13.19 -18.09 -49.60
N VAL A 161 13.58 -18.89 -50.59
CA VAL A 161 14.97 -19.34 -50.78
C VAL A 161 15.87 -18.17 -51.18
N TYR A 162 15.40 -17.28 -52.07
CA TYR A 162 16.13 -16.06 -52.41
C TYR A 162 16.37 -15.18 -51.16
N SER A 163 15.32 -14.92 -50.36
CA SER A 163 15.40 -14.12 -49.13
C SER A 163 16.39 -14.73 -48.13
N ALA A 164 16.36 -16.06 -47.96
CA ALA A 164 17.30 -16.77 -47.10
C ALA A 164 18.76 -16.59 -47.57
N THR A 165 19.05 -16.73 -48.86
CA THR A 165 20.40 -16.49 -49.39
C THR A 165 20.87 -15.06 -49.16
N LYS A 166 19.96 -14.07 -49.28
CA LYS A 166 20.30 -12.65 -49.09
C LYS A 166 20.51 -12.27 -47.62
N HIS A 167 19.81 -12.93 -46.69
CA HIS A 167 20.14 -12.87 -45.26
C HIS A 167 21.52 -13.48 -44.98
N ALA A 168 21.84 -14.62 -45.59
CA ALA A 168 23.13 -15.29 -45.43
C ALA A 168 24.31 -14.41 -45.90
N VAL A 169 24.15 -13.66 -46.99
CA VAL A 169 25.14 -12.68 -47.46
C VAL A 169 25.40 -11.58 -46.41
N ILE A 170 24.36 -11.08 -45.74
CA ILE A 170 24.51 -10.06 -44.69
C ILE A 170 25.23 -10.64 -43.47
N GLY A 171 24.88 -11.87 -43.06
CA GLY A 171 25.57 -12.58 -41.99
C GLY A 171 27.06 -12.75 -42.30
N LEU A 172 27.38 -13.26 -43.49
CA LEU A 172 28.75 -13.49 -43.94
C LEU A 172 29.57 -12.19 -44.02
N THR A 173 28.96 -11.11 -44.52
CA THR A 173 29.58 -9.78 -44.57
C THR A 173 29.96 -9.30 -43.17
N LYS A 174 29.05 -9.42 -42.19
CA LYS A 174 29.30 -8.99 -40.81
C LYS A 174 30.38 -9.82 -40.13
N SER A 175 30.45 -11.12 -40.40
CA SER A 175 31.52 -11.98 -39.90
C SER A 175 32.88 -11.60 -40.48
N ALA A 176 32.98 -11.50 -41.81
CA ALA A 176 34.22 -11.12 -42.48
C ALA A 176 34.73 -9.72 -42.06
N ALA A 177 33.82 -8.76 -41.85
CA ALA A 177 34.17 -7.43 -41.34
C ALA A 177 34.85 -7.47 -39.96
N ARG A 178 34.42 -8.38 -39.09
CA ARG A 178 35.02 -8.57 -37.75
C ARG A 178 36.34 -9.31 -37.81
N GLU A 179 36.44 -10.33 -38.68
CA GLU A 179 37.64 -11.15 -38.82
C GLU A 179 38.81 -10.38 -39.46
N PHE A 180 38.54 -9.52 -40.44
CA PHE A 180 39.59 -8.84 -41.21
C PHE A 180 39.74 -7.34 -40.88
N GLY A 181 38.94 -6.82 -39.94
CA GLY A 181 38.95 -5.41 -39.54
C GLY A 181 40.30 -4.93 -38.99
N GLU A 182 41.04 -5.77 -38.26
CA GLU A 182 42.38 -5.43 -37.74
C GLU A 182 43.40 -5.13 -38.86
N GLN A 183 43.18 -5.68 -40.06
CA GLN A 183 44.01 -5.42 -41.24
C GLN A 183 43.59 -4.14 -41.99
N GLY A 184 42.61 -3.41 -41.45
CA GLY A 184 41.98 -2.26 -42.08
C GLY A 184 41.06 -2.61 -43.24
N ILE A 185 40.77 -3.90 -43.47
CA ILE A 185 39.92 -4.35 -44.57
C ILE A 185 38.46 -4.10 -44.19
N ARG A 186 37.74 -3.40 -45.07
CA ARG A 186 36.32 -3.08 -44.88
C ARG A 186 35.48 -4.04 -45.71
N VAL A 187 34.53 -4.71 -45.06
CA VAL A 187 33.59 -5.62 -45.76
C VAL A 187 32.19 -5.12 -45.48
N ASN A 188 31.53 -4.57 -46.50
CA ASN A 188 30.19 -4.02 -46.40
C ASN A 188 29.24 -4.73 -47.35
N CYS A 189 27.96 -4.51 -47.16
CA CYS A 189 26.92 -5.05 -48.01
C CYS A 189 25.98 -3.93 -48.44
N VAL A 190 25.49 -4.00 -49.68
CA VAL A 190 24.34 -3.21 -50.11
C VAL A 190 23.10 -4.09 -50.17
N ALA A 191 21.97 -3.55 -49.73
CA ALA A 191 20.67 -4.20 -49.75
C ALA A 191 19.69 -3.36 -50.60
N PRO A 192 19.81 -3.42 -51.94
CA PRO A 192 18.92 -2.67 -52.82
C PRO A 192 17.49 -3.21 -52.75
N GLY A 193 16.51 -2.31 -52.88
CA GLY A 193 15.15 -2.70 -53.22
C GLY A 193 15.02 -3.01 -54.71
N THR A 194 13.94 -2.56 -55.33
CA THR A 194 13.63 -2.95 -56.71
C THR A 194 14.41 -2.08 -57.71
N ILE A 195 15.51 -2.61 -58.23
CA ILE A 195 16.34 -1.94 -59.25
C ILE A 195 16.00 -2.46 -60.65
N LYS A 196 15.84 -1.53 -61.59
CA LYS A 196 15.59 -1.83 -63.01
C LYS A 196 16.83 -2.48 -63.64
N THR A 197 16.83 -3.80 -63.69
CA THR A 197 17.91 -4.62 -64.26
C THR A 197 17.34 -5.70 -65.17
N PRO A 198 18.12 -6.23 -66.13
CA PRO A 198 17.69 -7.35 -66.97
C PRO A 198 17.16 -8.56 -66.17
N MET A 199 17.73 -8.82 -64.99
CA MET A 199 17.30 -9.87 -64.07
C MET A 199 15.86 -9.68 -63.58
N VAL A 200 15.51 -8.44 -63.18
CA VAL A 200 14.18 -8.12 -62.68
C VAL A 200 13.16 -8.04 -63.82
N THR A 201 13.56 -7.57 -65.00
CA THR A 201 12.68 -7.50 -66.18
C THR A 201 12.42 -8.87 -66.84
N ALA A 202 13.27 -9.87 -66.61
CA ALA A 202 13.12 -11.22 -67.16
C ALA A 202 12.09 -12.07 -66.39
N VAL A 203 11.79 -11.71 -65.14
CA VAL A 203 10.69 -12.33 -64.38
C VAL A 203 9.40 -11.71 -64.91
N GLY A 204 8.71 -12.42 -65.80
CA GLY A 204 7.49 -12.00 -66.51
C GLY A 204 6.24 -11.77 -65.64
N GLY A 205 6.40 -11.31 -64.39
CA GLY A 205 5.33 -10.96 -63.45
C GLY A 205 5.11 -9.45 -63.25
N LEU A 206 5.84 -8.60 -63.98
CA LEU A 206 5.67 -7.15 -64.00
C LEU A 206 4.80 -6.72 -65.19
N ASP A 207 3.58 -7.26 -65.29
CA ASP A 207 2.56 -6.68 -66.17
C ASP A 207 2.20 -5.26 -65.69
N LYS A 208 1.68 -4.41 -66.58
CA LYS A 208 1.33 -3.00 -66.28
C LYS A 208 0.48 -2.86 -64.99
N ASP A 209 -0.34 -3.86 -64.67
CA ASP A 209 -1.18 -3.87 -63.47
C ASP A 209 -0.39 -4.15 -62.17
N ASN A 210 0.71 -4.92 -62.21
CA ASN A 210 1.56 -5.22 -61.06
C ASN A 210 2.59 -4.13 -60.74
N MET A 211 2.89 -3.24 -61.69
CA MET A 211 3.75 -2.07 -61.45
C MET A 211 3.13 -1.13 -60.42
N SER A 212 1.80 -1.04 -60.37
CA SER A 212 1.07 -0.24 -59.38
C SER A 212 1.30 -0.72 -57.94
N SER A 213 1.42 -2.04 -57.73
CA SER A 213 1.62 -2.65 -56.40
C SER A 213 3.08 -2.55 -55.93
N VAL A 214 4.03 -2.61 -56.86
CA VAL A 214 5.45 -2.30 -56.61
C VAL A 214 5.59 -0.82 -56.24
N PHE A 215 5.07 0.10 -57.05
CA PHE A 215 5.12 1.55 -56.79
C PHE A 215 4.32 1.97 -55.54
N ALA A 216 3.25 1.26 -55.19
CA ALA A 216 2.54 1.52 -53.93
C ALA A 216 3.45 1.32 -52.71
N ARG A 217 4.41 0.38 -52.78
CA ARG A 217 5.30 -0.01 -51.68
C ARG A 217 6.64 0.73 -51.66
N VAL A 218 7.12 1.23 -52.80
CA VAL A 218 8.34 2.05 -52.88
C VAL A 218 8.04 3.50 -52.45
N PRO A 219 8.75 4.10 -51.48
CA PRO A 219 8.50 5.49 -51.07
C PRO A 219 8.65 6.52 -52.20
N LEU A 220 9.66 6.34 -53.07
CA LEU A 220 9.92 7.23 -54.21
C LEU A 220 9.03 6.95 -55.44
N LYS A 221 8.07 6.02 -55.33
CA LYS A 221 7.07 5.68 -56.37
C LYS A 221 7.66 5.33 -57.75
N ARG A 222 8.93 4.90 -57.79
CA ARG A 222 9.61 4.39 -58.99
C ARG A 222 10.63 3.32 -58.61
N MET A 223 11.04 2.50 -59.57
CA MET A 223 12.21 1.63 -59.40
C MET A 223 13.49 2.47 -59.37
N GLY A 224 14.49 1.98 -58.65
CA GLY A 224 15.84 2.54 -58.73
C GLY A 224 16.50 2.15 -60.06
N GLU A 225 17.37 3.02 -60.56
CA GLU A 225 18.17 2.73 -61.76
C GLU A 225 19.51 2.07 -61.38
N ALA A 226 20.08 1.29 -62.31
CA ALA A 226 21.31 0.54 -62.02
C ALA A 226 22.52 1.45 -61.69
N ASP A 227 22.56 2.67 -62.25
CA ASP A 227 23.57 3.68 -61.95
C ASP A 227 23.42 4.28 -60.53
N GLU A 228 22.19 4.35 -60.01
CA GLU A 228 21.92 4.76 -58.63
C GLU A 228 22.44 3.72 -57.64
N ALA A 229 22.21 2.43 -57.91
CA ALA A 229 22.78 1.35 -57.11
C ALA A 229 24.32 1.33 -57.18
N ALA A 230 24.90 1.55 -58.38
CA ALA A 230 26.35 1.61 -58.57
C ALA A 230 27.03 2.68 -57.71
N LYS A 231 26.39 3.85 -57.51
CA LYS A 231 26.92 4.91 -56.63
C LYS A 231 27.11 4.41 -55.19
N ALA A 232 26.22 3.56 -54.68
CA ALA A 232 26.34 2.97 -53.35
C ALA A 232 27.53 1.98 -53.26
N PHE A 233 27.72 1.12 -54.26
CA PHE A 233 28.89 0.23 -54.33
C PHE A 233 30.19 1.03 -54.36
N VAL A 234 30.28 2.03 -55.24
CA VAL A 234 31.50 2.84 -55.40
C VAL A 234 31.78 3.68 -54.15
N PHE A 235 30.76 4.23 -53.49
CA PHE A 235 30.94 4.92 -52.21
C PHE A 235 31.55 3.99 -51.14
N LEU A 236 31.01 2.77 -51.00
CA LEU A 236 31.49 1.79 -50.02
C LEU A 236 32.89 1.27 -50.36
N LEU A 237 33.25 1.17 -51.65
CA LEU A 237 34.61 0.86 -52.10
C LEU A 237 35.60 2.01 -51.88
N SER A 238 35.12 3.25 -51.83
CA SER A 238 35.96 4.45 -51.71
C SER A 238 36.47 4.68 -50.30
N GLY A 239 37.52 5.49 -50.17
CA GLY A 239 37.96 6.02 -48.88
C GLY A 239 36.94 6.93 -48.17
N GLU A 240 35.87 7.38 -48.84
CA GLU A 240 34.83 8.22 -48.23
C GLU A 240 34.01 7.45 -47.19
N SER A 241 34.04 6.12 -47.22
CA SER A 241 33.41 5.22 -46.24
C SER A 241 34.43 4.59 -45.28
N SER A 242 35.53 5.30 -44.97
CA SER A 242 36.67 4.82 -44.18
C SER A 242 36.31 4.27 -42.79
N TYR A 243 35.20 4.71 -42.19
CA TYR A 243 34.70 4.22 -40.90
C TYR A 243 33.48 3.27 -41.02
N MET A 244 33.21 2.74 -42.21
CA MET A 244 32.12 1.80 -42.45
C MET A 244 32.68 0.41 -42.75
N THR A 245 32.42 -0.55 -41.86
CA THR A 245 32.66 -1.99 -42.08
C THR A 245 31.55 -2.78 -41.37
N GLY A 246 31.14 -3.91 -41.93
CA GLY A 246 30.01 -4.72 -41.46
C GLY A 246 28.64 -4.04 -41.65
N ALA A 247 28.59 -2.90 -42.34
CA ALA A 247 27.36 -2.17 -42.58
C ALA A 247 26.54 -2.83 -43.71
N THR A 248 25.22 -2.82 -43.55
CA THR A 248 24.28 -3.15 -44.63
C THR A 248 23.58 -1.87 -45.06
N LEU A 249 23.98 -1.31 -46.20
CA LEU A 249 23.40 -0.10 -46.75
C LEU A 249 22.12 -0.46 -47.53
N GLY A 250 20.97 -0.35 -46.87
CA GLY A 250 19.67 -0.41 -47.52
C GLY A 250 19.27 0.98 -48.05
N PHE A 251 18.83 1.06 -49.30
CA PHE A 251 18.38 2.32 -49.91
C PHE A 251 16.96 2.23 -50.49
N GLU A 252 16.19 1.26 -50.00
CA GLU A 252 14.74 1.17 -50.18
C GLU A 252 14.17 0.25 -49.08
N LEU A 253 14.07 0.76 -47.85
CA LEU A 253 13.50 0.02 -46.73
C LEU A 253 12.26 0.72 -46.19
N ASN A 254 11.16 -0.03 -46.08
CA ASN A 254 9.88 0.45 -45.59
C ASN A 254 9.86 0.37 -44.04
N MET A 255 10.75 1.10 -43.37
CA MET A 255 10.85 1.14 -41.90
C MET A 255 9.77 2.00 -41.22
N ILE A 256 8.60 2.18 -41.83
CA ILE A 256 7.41 2.60 -41.07
C ILE A 256 6.72 1.32 -40.60
N THR A 257 7.40 0.58 -39.72
CA THR A 257 6.75 -0.45 -38.92
C THR A 257 5.70 0.24 -38.05
N MET A 258 4.54 -0.40 -37.88
CA MET A 258 3.43 0.04 -37.03
C MET A 258 3.78 0.02 -35.52
N ALA A 259 4.93 0.61 -35.14
CA ALA A 259 5.41 0.67 -33.77
C ALA A 259 5.11 2.00 -33.06
N ASP A 260 4.71 3.06 -33.79
CA ASP A 260 4.45 4.38 -33.21
C ASP A 260 2.96 4.76 -33.23
N THR A 261 2.12 3.94 -32.59
CA THR A 261 0.93 4.53 -31.95
C THR A 261 1.42 5.16 -30.64
N PRO A 262 1.23 6.47 -30.41
CA PRO A 262 1.68 7.11 -29.18
C PRO A 262 1.21 6.30 -27.97
N ILE A 263 2.03 6.16 -26.93
CA ILE A 263 1.61 5.49 -25.68
C ILE A 263 0.24 6.00 -25.21
N TRP A 264 -0.08 7.27 -25.44
CA TRP A 264 -1.36 7.92 -25.13
C TRP A 264 -2.57 7.45 -25.96
N SER A 265 -2.39 6.79 -27.10
CA SER A 265 -3.52 6.28 -27.91
C SER A 265 -3.99 4.89 -27.47
N LYS A 266 -3.39 4.32 -26.43
CA LYS A 266 -3.76 2.99 -25.91
C LYS A 266 -4.85 3.13 -24.84
N PRO A 267 -6.08 2.62 -25.05
CA PRO A 267 -7.22 2.87 -24.16
C PRO A 267 -7.03 2.33 -22.74
N TYR A 268 -6.22 1.28 -22.56
CA TYR A 268 -5.93 0.72 -21.24
C TYR A 268 -5.08 1.65 -20.35
N LEU A 269 -4.28 2.55 -20.93
CA LEU A 269 -3.51 3.53 -20.15
C LEU A 269 -4.42 4.63 -19.60
N TRP A 270 -5.40 5.09 -20.37
CA TRP A 270 -6.44 5.99 -19.87
C TRP A 270 -7.32 5.32 -18.81
N ALA A 271 -7.66 4.04 -18.99
CA ALA A 271 -8.37 3.28 -17.96
C ALA A 271 -7.57 3.20 -16.66
N ALA A 272 -6.26 2.93 -16.73
CA ALA A 272 -5.38 2.90 -15.57
C ALA A 272 -5.27 4.28 -14.90
N VAL A 273 -5.13 5.37 -15.67
CA VAL A 273 -5.12 6.74 -15.15
C VAL A 273 -6.44 7.07 -14.46
N VAL A 274 -7.59 6.73 -15.06
CA VAL A 274 -8.91 6.93 -14.44
C VAL A 274 -9.02 6.16 -13.13
N VAL A 275 -8.58 4.89 -13.08
CA VAL A 275 -8.57 4.10 -11.85
C VAL A 275 -7.68 4.75 -10.77
N VAL A 276 -6.49 5.23 -11.13
CA VAL A 276 -5.58 5.91 -10.19
C VAL A 276 -6.19 7.23 -9.71
N VAL A 277 -6.77 8.03 -10.60
CA VAL A 277 -7.43 9.29 -10.24
C VAL A 277 -8.64 9.04 -9.35
N LEU A 278 -9.46 8.03 -9.66
CA LEU A 278 -10.59 7.64 -8.81
C LEU A 278 -10.13 7.11 -7.45
N ALA A 279 -9.04 6.36 -7.40
CA ALA A 279 -8.45 5.88 -6.16
C ALA A 279 -7.90 7.04 -5.30
N ILE A 280 -7.17 7.98 -5.90
CA ILE A 280 -6.69 9.21 -5.23
C ILE A 280 -7.89 10.03 -4.76
N TYR A 281 -8.89 10.25 -5.61
CA TYR A 281 -10.10 10.99 -5.25
C TYR A 281 -10.82 10.34 -4.06
N ARG A 282 -11.03 9.02 -4.10
CA ARG A 282 -11.64 8.25 -2.99
C ARG A 282 -10.80 8.35 -1.72
N LEU A 283 -9.47 8.26 -1.83
CA LEU A 283 -8.55 8.39 -0.71
C LEU A 283 -8.61 9.80 -0.10
N LEU A 284 -8.70 10.85 -0.93
CA LEU A 284 -8.85 12.23 -0.48
C LEU A 284 -10.24 12.52 0.14
N GLN A 285 -11.26 11.71 -0.15
CA GLN A 285 -12.55 11.79 0.56
C GLN A 285 -12.50 11.16 1.96
N VAL A 286 -11.50 10.32 2.27
CA VAL A 286 -11.31 9.80 3.63
C VAL A 286 -11.02 10.97 4.58
N GLY A 287 -11.59 10.96 5.78
CA GLY A 287 -11.44 12.07 6.73
C GLY A 287 -12.36 13.25 6.51
N LYS A 288 -13.11 13.30 5.39
CA LYS A 288 -14.09 14.36 5.13
C LYS A 288 -15.33 14.17 6.01
N ARG A 289 -15.77 15.24 6.66
CA ARG A 289 -17.02 15.29 7.45
C ARG A 289 -18.23 15.36 6.51
N ASP A 290 -19.28 14.59 6.79
CA ASP A 290 -20.57 14.77 6.12
C ASP A 290 -21.17 16.12 6.57
N PRO A 291 -21.60 17.00 5.66
CA PRO A 291 -22.09 18.33 6.00
C PRO A 291 -23.34 18.33 6.91
N ARG A 292 -24.05 17.20 7.02
CA ARG A 292 -25.21 17.05 7.91
C ARG A 292 -24.84 16.67 9.33
N MET A 293 -23.60 16.24 9.58
CA MET A 293 -23.12 15.95 10.94
C MET A 293 -23.05 17.23 11.78
N PRO A 294 -23.00 17.11 13.12
CA PRO A 294 -22.71 18.25 13.99
C PRO A 294 -21.48 19.03 13.51
N PRO A 295 -21.44 20.37 13.71
CA PRO A 295 -20.31 21.20 13.32
C PRO A 295 -19.02 20.75 14.02
N GLY A 296 -17.87 21.25 13.61
CA GLY A 296 -16.61 20.91 14.27
C GLY A 296 -15.40 21.43 13.53
N PRO A 297 -14.19 21.23 14.09
CA PRO A 297 -12.98 21.80 13.54
C PRO A 297 -12.68 21.31 12.12
N PRO A 298 -12.03 22.13 11.27
CA PRO A 298 -11.75 21.78 9.88
C PRO A 298 -10.96 20.47 9.76
N THR A 299 -11.34 19.64 8.80
CA THR A 299 -10.71 18.34 8.55
C THR A 299 -9.66 18.44 7.44
N VAL A 300 -8.57 17.69 7.55
CA VAL A 300 -7.63 17.48 6.43
C VAL A 300 -7.84 16.10 5.78
N PRO A 301 -7.56 15.92 4.47
CA PRO A 301 -7.71 14.64 3.80
C PRO A 301 -6.97 13.50 4.52
N ILE A 302 -7.56 12.30 4.48
CA ILE A 302 -7.08 11.06 5.09
C ILE A 302 -7.09 11.06 6.62
N LEU A 303 -6.58 12.10 7.29
CA LEU A 303 -6.45 12.13 8.75
C LEU A 303 -7.71 12.66 9.45
N GLY A 304 -8.52 13.48 8.78
CA GLY A 304 -9.58 14.23 9.43
C GLY A 304 -9.02 15.23 10.45
N ASN A 305 -9.44 15.11 11.70
CA ASN A 305 -8.99 15.87 12.87
C ASN A 305 -7.90 15.15 13.69
N ALA A 306 -7.39 13.99 13.27
CA ALA A 306 -6.40 13.24 14.07
C ALA A 306 -5.15 14.06 14.45
N HIS A 307 -4.72 14.98 13.56
CA HIS A 307 -3.60 15.90 13.78
C HIS A 307 -3.87 16.99 14.83
N GLN A 308 -5.13 17.22 15.21
CA GLN A 308 -5.55 18.21 16.20
C GLN A 308 -5.79 17.58 17.58
N ILE A 309 -5.73 16.25 17.68
CA ILE A 309 -5.89 15.55 18.95
C ILE A 309 -4.63 15.76 19.80
N PRO A 310 -4.72 16.42 20.97
CA PRO A 310 -3.57 16.63 21.82
C PRO A 310 -3.10 15.29 22.42
N ARG A 311 -1.77 15.18 22.66
CA ARG A 311 -1.19 13.98 23.27
C ARG A 311 -1.65 13.75 24.71
N THR A 312 -1.96 14.82 25.44
CA THR A 312 -2.48 14.79 26.81
C THR A 312 -3.58 15.85 26.96
N GLY A 313 -4.51 15.64 27.89
CA GLY A 313 -5.53 16.66 28.20
C GLY A 313 -6.64 16.81 27.15
N LEU A 314 -6.95 15.77 26.37
CA LEU A 314 -8.06 15.77 25.39
C LEU A 314 -9.40 16.25 25.99
N TYR A 315 -9.68 15.88 27.25
CA TYR A 315 -10.88 16.34 27.96
C TYR A 315 -10.96 17.86 28.14
N LYS A 316 -9.82 18.56 28.22
CA LYS A 316 -9.79 20.05 28.23
C LYS A 316 -10.04 20.61 26.84
N GLN A 317 -9.45 20.00 25.82
CA GLN A 317 -9.67 20.41 24.43
C GLN A 317 -11.14 20.29 24.01
N PHE A 318 -11.86 19.27 24.51
CA PHE A 318 -13.31 19.17 24.29
C PHE A 318 -14.08 20.39 24.82
N ARG A 319 -13.64 21.00 25.93
CA ARG A 319 -14.25 22.24 26.43
C ARG A 319 -14.04 23.41 25.47
N GLU A 320 -12.82 23.56 24.95
CA GLU A 320 -12.51 24.66 24.03
C GLU A 320 -13.23 24.49 22.68
N TRP A 321 -13.31 23.27 22.15
CA TRP A 321 -14.11 23.01 20.96
C TRP A 321 -15.62 23.17 21.19
N ALA A 322 -16.13 22.86 22.38
CA ALA A 322 -17.54 23.11 22.70
C ALA A 322 -17.87 24.61 22.69
N LYS A 323 -16.94 25.48 23.12
CA LYS A 323 -17.11 26.92 23.03
C LYS A 323 -17.10 27.42 21.58
N GLU A 324 -16.22 26.86 20.76
CA GLU A 324 -16.02 27.32 19.38
C GLU A 324 -17.09 26.80 18.40
N TYR A 325 -17.47 25.53 18.53
CA TYR A 325 -18.37 24.85 17.58
C TYR A 325 -19.77 24.59 18.15
N GLY A 326 -20.01 24.96 19.41
CA GLY A 326 -21.24 24.69 20.13
C GLY A 326 -21.20 23.38 20.94
N PRO A 327 -22.20 23.14 21.80
CA PRO A 327 -22.18 22.08 22.79
C PRO A 327 -22.36 20.67 22.19
N ILE A 328 -22.68 20.55 20.89
CA ILE A 328 -22.72 19.29 20.16
C ILE A 328 -21.88 19.48 18.91
N PHE A 329 -20.76 18.76 18.83
CA PHE A 329 -19.82 18.89 17.71
C PHE A 329 -19.27 17.52 17.29
N SER A 330 -18.63 17.47 16.14
CA SER A 330 -18.10 16.24 15.57
C SER A 330 -16.63 16.34 15.16
N LEU A 331 -15.94 15.21 15.23
CA LEU A 331 -14.57 15.02 14.77
C LEU A 331 -14.52 13.86 13.77
N LYS A 332 -13.55 13.91 12.87
CA LYS A 332 -13.20 12.82 11.96
C LYS A 332 -11.86 12.24 12.37
N LEU A 333 -11.80 10.95 12.70
CA LEU A 333 -10.54 10.26 12.96
C LEU A 333 -10.31 9.27 11.83
N GLY A 334 -9.58 9.71 10.81
CA GLY A 334 -9.52 9.00 9.53
C GLY A 334 -10.93 8.73 8.96
N PRO A 335 -11.29 7.47 8.65
CA PRO A 335 -12.64 7.16 8.17
C PRO A 335 -13.71 7.24 9.27
N SER A 336 -13.35 7.19 10.55
CA SER A 336 -14.28 7.10 11.67
C SER A 336 -14.99 8.43 11.96
N ASN A 337 -16.22 8.34 12.47
CA ASN A 337 -17.01 9.46 12.92
C ASN A 337 -16.97 9.52 14.45
N VAL A 338 -16.80 10.73 14.99
CA VAL A 338 -16.85 10.99 16.43
C VAL A 338 -17.82 12.12 16.67
N VAL A 339 -18.74 11.96 17.62
CA VAL A 339 -19.67 12.97 18.09
C VAL A 339 -19.38 13.23 19.57
N VAL A 340 -19.28 14.49 19.97
CA VAL A 340 -19.00 14.89 21.34
C VAL A 340 -20.22 15.64 21.87
N LEU A 341 -20.75 15.17 23.00
CA LEU A 341 -21.96 15.71 23.61
C LEU A 341 -21.61 16.49 24.89
N CYS A 342 -21.54 17.81 24.81
CA CYS A 342 -21.42 18.72 25.94
C CYS A 342 -22.77 19.32 26.39
N ASP A 343 -23.88 18.83 25.82
CA ASP A 343 -25.24 19.34 26.10
C ASP A 343 -26.06 18.36 26.98
N ARG A 344 -26.72 18.90 28.01
CA ARG A 344 -27.56 18.12 28.96
C ARG A 344 -28.68 17.39 28.25
N LYS A 345 -29.41 18.13 27.42
CA LYS A 345 -30.63 17.67 26.77
C LYS A 345 -30.29 16.57 25.78
N ALA A 346 -29.23 16.74 24.99
CA ALA A 346 -28.75 15.73 24.05
C ALA A 346 -28.30 14.45 24.75
N ILE A 347 -27.53 14.56 25.84
CA ILE A 347 -27.13 13.38 26.64
C ILE A 347 -28.36 12.61 27.10
N HIS A 348 -29.37 13.28 27.65
CA HIS A 348 -30.60 12.61 28.09
C HIS A 348 -31.38 12.00 26.92
N LYS A 349 -31.65 12.78 25.87
CA LYS A 349 -32.45 12.35 24.71
C LYS A 349 -31.79 11.20 23.93
N LEU A 350 -30.46 11.18 23.82
CA LEU A 350 -29.76 10.16 23.04
C LEU A 350 -29.36 8.96 23.89
N LEU A 351 -28.78 9.18 25.07
CA LEU A 351 -28.18 8.08 25.83
C LEU A 351 -29.12 7.47 26.86
N VAL A 352 -30.17 8.19 27.28
CA VAL A 352 -31.18 7.66 28.21
C VAL A 352 -32.40 7.21 27.42
N GLU A 353 -33.11 8.11 26.75
CA GLU A 353 -34.35 7.76 26.03
C GLU A 353 -34.11 6.82 24.83
N LYS A 354 -32.98 7.00 24.12
CA LYS A 354 -32.59 6.14 22.99
C LYS A 354 -31.48 5.16 23.34
N GLY A 355 -31.45 4.66 24.59
CA GLY A 355 -30.42 3.72 25.05
C GLY A 355 -30.22 2.48 24.15
N ALA A 356 -31.28 2.00 23.48
CA ALA A 356 -31.18 0.88 22.53
C ALA A 356 -30.29 1.15 21.30
N ILE A 357 -30.13 2.42 20.93
CA ILE A 357 -29.30 2.88 19.79
C ILE A 357 -27.89 3.21 20.26
N TYR A 358 -27.73 3.78 21.46
CA TYR A 358 -26.47 4.37 21.91
C TYR A 358 -25.75 3.59 23.02
N SER A 359 -26.20 2.39 23.41
CA SER A 359 -25.53 1.61 24.48
C SER A 359 -24.39 0.70 24.00
N ASP A 360 -24.16 0.60 22.69
CA ASP A 360 -23.02 -0.15 22.16
C ASP A 360 -21.69 0.55 22.51
N ARG A 361 -20.60 -0.21 22.48
CA ARG A 361 -19.24 0.32 22.68
C ARG A 361 -18.50 0.41 21.35
N PRO A 362 -17.58 1.38 21.17
CA PRO A 362 -16.71 1.39 20.00
C PRO A 362 -15.93 0.08 19.91
N GLU A 363 -15.80 -0.46 18.70
CA GLU A 363 -14.96 -1.63 18.49
C GLU A 363 -13.50 -1.28 18.82
N THR A 364 -12.86 -2.12 19.64
CA THR A 364 -11.46 -1.96 20.00
C THR A 364 -10.70 -3.25 19.76
N TYR A 365 -9.76 -3.23 18.81
CA TYR A 365 -8.92 -4.39 18.54
C TYR A 365 -8.00 -4.72 19.73
N VAL A 366 -7.47 -3.68 20.39
CA VAL A 366 -6.63 -3.85 21.58
C VAL A 366 -7.43 -4.38 22.75
N GLY A 367 -8.63 -3.84 23.00
CA GLY A 367 -9.52 -4.35 24.03
C GLY A 367 -9.94 -5.80 23.76
N GLN A 368 -10.15 -6.19 22.50
CA GLN A 368 -10.42 -7.58 22.13
C GLN A 368 -9.25 -8.52 22.44
N LEU A 369 -8.00 -8.10 22.19
CA LEU A 369 -6.82 -8.91 22.53
C LEU A 369 -6.64 -9.07 24.04
N LEU A 370 -6.94 -8.02 24.80
CA LEU A 370 -6.83 -8.02 26.26
C LEU A 370 -7.93 -8.87 26.89
N THR A 371 -9.19 -8.63 26.52
CA THR A 371 -10.37 -9.16 27.21
C THR A 371 -10.95 -10.42 26.60
N LYS A 372 -10.47 -10.81 25.41
CA LYS A 372 -11.05 -11.88 24.59
C LYS A 372 -12.56 -11.69 24.32
N GLY A 373 -13.06 -10.46 24.41
CA GLY A 373 -14.47 -10.09 24.20
C GLY A 373 -15.38 -10.24 25.43
N ASP A 374 -14.84 -10.71 26.56
CA ASP A 374 -15.60 -11.11 27.75
C ASP A 374 -15.62 -10.03 28.83
N HIS A 375 -15.51 -8.74 28.49
CA HIS A 375 -15.45 -7.63 29.45
C HIS A 375 -16.48 -6.53 29.15
N LEU A 376 -17.36 -6.20 30.11
CA LEU A 376 -18.52 -5.32 29.91
C LEU A 376 -18.17 -3.90 29.43
N ALA A 377 -17.03 -3.37 29.89
CA ALA A 377 -16.62 -2.00 29.56
C ALA A 377 -16.39 -1.77 28.06
N VAL A 378 -16.09 -2.84 27.30
CA VAL A 378 -15.72 -2.78 25.87
C VAL A 378 -16.60 -3.66 24.97
N SER A 379 -17.61 -4.35 25.53
CA SER A 379 -18.49 -5.24 24.76
C SER A 379 -19.74 -4.53 24.20
N GLN A 380 -20.34 -5.15 23.19
CA GLN A 380 -21.55 -4.66 22.54
C GLN A 380 -22.79 -4.97 23.39
N MET A 381 -23.90 -4.24 23.17
CA MET A 381 -25.17 -4.53 23.85
C MET A 381 -25.87 -5.76 23.23
N ASP A 382 -25.28 -6.93 23.43
CA ASP A 382 -25.77 -8.24 23.04
C ASP A 382 -26.51 -8.93 24.21
N PRO A 383 -27.08 -10.13 24.04
CA PRO A 383 -27.75 -10.84 25.15
C PRO A 383 -26.83 -11.13 26.34
N LEU A 384 -25.55 -11.42 26.11
CA LEU A 384 -24.60 -11.73 27.17
C LEU A 384 -24.29 -10.49 28.02
N TRP A 385 -24.11 -9.33 27.37
CA TRP A 385 -23.97 -8.03 28.02
C TRP A 385 -25.18 -7.71 28.91
N ARG A 386 -26.40 -7.99 28.41
CA ARG A 386 -27.63 -7.78 29.19
C ARG A 386 -27.70 -8.67 30.42
N GLU A 387 -27.32 -9.94 30.31
CA GLU A 387 -27.26 -10.84 31.46
C GLU A 387 -26.22 -10.40 32.50
N LYS A 388 -25.02 -9.99 32.06
CA LYS A 388 -24.02 -9.38 32.94
C LYS A 388 -24.58 -8.15 33.65
N ARG A 389 -25.23 -7.24 32.90
CA ARG A 389 -25.86 -6.04 33.45
C ARG A 389 -26.93 -6.34 34.47
N LYS A 390 -27.77 -7.34 34.21
CA LYS A 390 -28.81 -7.77 35.14
C LYS A 390 -28.22 -8.25 36.46
N VAL A 391 -27.14 -9.02 36.44
CA VAL A 391 -26.42 -9.44 37.65
C VAL A 391 -25.92 -8.23 38.44
N ILE A 392 -25.29 -7.27 37.76
CA ILE A 392 -24.77 -6.05 38.40
C ILE A 392 -25.92 -5.21 38.98
N ALA A 393 -26.93 -4.90 38.19
CA ALA A 393 -28.08 -4.08 38.59
C ALA A 393 -28.83 -4.70 39.77
N HIS A 394 -29.03 -6.02 39.76
CA HIS A 394 -29.67 -6.72 40.88
C HIS A 394 -28.88 -6.56 42.17
N ASN A 395 -27.57 -6.85 42.15
CA ASN A 395 -26.73 -6.90 43.34
C ASN A 395 -26.33 -5.52 43.88
N PHE A 396 -26.38 -4.48 43.05
CA PHE A 396 -26.05 -3.09 43.41
C PHE A 396 -27.23 -2.13 43.29
N SER A 397 -28.46 -2.66 43.33
CA SER A 397 -29.67 -1.86 43.50
C SER A 397 -29.71 -1.21 44.90
N PRO A 398 -30.54 -0.16 45.13
CA PRO A 398 -30.60 0.52 46.43
C PRO A 398 -30.84 -0.42 47.62
N LYS A 399 -31.70 -1.43 47.47
CA LYS A 399 -32.05 -2.33 48.56
C LYS A 399 -30.84 -3.13 49.12
N PRO A 400 -30.07 -3.90 48.32
CA PRO A 400 -28.82 -4.50 48.81
C PRO A 400 -27.83 -3.51 49.41
N LEU A 401 -27.71 -2.30 48.84
CA LEU A 401 -26.82 -1.26 49.34
C LEU A 401 -27.20 -0.85 50.78
N ASP A 402 -28.48 -0.52 50.98
CA ASP A 402 -29.02 0.02 52.23
C ASP A 402 -29.23 -1.05 53.31
N GLU A 403 -29.45 -2.32 52.93
CA GLU A 403 -29.73 -3.40 53.89
C GLU A 403 -28.50 -4.26 54.23
N LYS A 404 -27.55 -4.40 53.30
CA LYS A 404 -26.46 -5.38 53.42
C LYS A 404 -25.07 -4.79 53.24
N HIS A 405 -24.82 -4.10 52.12
CA HIS A 405 -23.45 -3.74 51.72
C HIS A 405 -22.84 -2.64 52.59
N PHE A 406 -23.65 -1.71 53.12
CA PHE A 406 -23.16 -0.66 54.01
C PHE A 406 -22.44 -1.20 55.25
N ARG A 407 -22.84 -2.37 55.78
CA ARG A 407 -22.19 -2.99 56.95
C ARG A 407 -20.74 -3.34 56.70
N VAL A 408 -20.43 -3.81 55.49
CA VAL A 408 -19.06 -4.10 55.06
C VAL A 408 -18.26 -2.80 54.95
N GLN A 409 -18.88 -1.74 54.39
CA GLN A 409 -18.26 -0.42 54.29
C GLN A 409 -17.92 0.17 55.66
N GLU A 410 -18.82 0.08 56.64
CA GLU A 410 -18.59 0.56 58.02
C GLU A 410 -17.45 -0.20 58.71
N ALA A 411 -17.44 -1.53 58.59
CA ALA A 411 -16.41 -2.37 59.18
C ALA A 411 -15.02 -2.06 58.59
N GLU A 412 -14.93 -1.95 57.26
CA GLU A 412 -13.67 -1.60 56.59
C GLU A 412 -13.25 -0.14 56.83
N ALA A 413 -14.22 0.78 57.01
CA ALA A 413 -13.94 2.18 57.29
C ALA A 413 -13.32 2.34 58.67
N THR A 414 -13.76 1.54 59.65
CA THR A 414 -13.14 1.49 60.99
C THR A 414 -11.66 1.13 60.91
N ILE A 415 -11.32 0.16 60.05
CA ILE A 415 -9.93 -0.27 59.84
C ILE A 415 -9.14 0.80 59.08
N LEU A 416 -9.74 1.44 58.09
CA LEU A 416 -9.12 2.59 57.43
C LEU A 416 -8.81 3.71 58.42
N MET A 417 -9.76 4.10 59.27
CA MET A 417 -9.55 5.14 60.28
C MET A 417 -8.43 4.74 61.25
N ASN A 418 -8.40 3.49 61.72
CA ASN A 418 -7.31 3.01 62.57
C ASN A 418 -5.95 3.10 61.85
N ASN A 419 -5.85 2.64 60.60
CA ASN A 419 -4.60 2.66 59.85
C ASN A 419 -4.14 4.09 59.51
N LEU A 420 -5.07 5.02 59.26
CA LEU A 420 -4.72 6.43 59.06
C LEU A 420 -4.24 7.10 60.35
N LEU A 421 -4.67 6.63 61.53
CA LEU A 421 -4.18 7.11 62.81
C LEU A 421 -2.80 6.54 63.16
N THR A 422 -2.54 5.27 62.82
CA THR A 422 -1.32 4.56 63.21
C THR A 422 -0.20 4.63 62.18
N THR A 423 -0.53 4.81 60.90
CA THR A 423 0.42 4.85 59.77
C THR A 423 -0.03 5.87 58.70
N PRO A 424 -0.15 7.16 59.05
CA PRO A 424 -0.67 8.19 58.15
C PRO A 424 0.14 8.38 56.85
N GLU A 425 1.44 8.12 56.88
CA GLU A 425 2.33 8.19 55.71
C GLU A 425 1.97 7.23 54.58
N ASP A 426 1.29 6.12 54.89
CA ASP A 426 0.87 5.10 53.93
C ASP A 426 -0.59 5.27 53.47
N PHE A 427 -1.22 6.43 53.71
CA PHE A 427 -2.63 6.68 53.44
C PHE A 427 -3.08 6.25 52.03
N TYR A 428 -2.21 6.43 51.02
CA TYR A 428 -2.47 6.05 49.63
C TYR A 428 -2.80 4.56 49.48
N ARG A 429 -1.94 3.69 50.03
CA ARG A 429 -2.13 2.24 49.95
C ARG A 429 -3.25 1.78 50.89
N GLN A 430 -3.43 2.46 52.02
CA GLN A 430 -4.51 2.16 52.95
C GLN A 430 -5.90 2.44 52.37
N ILE A 431 -6.09 3.55 51.66
CA ILE A 431 -7.34 3.87 50.96
C ILE A 431 -7.59 2.84 49.84
N ARG A 432 -6.56 2.49 49.07
CA ARG A 432 -6.67 1.45 48.04
C ARG A 432 -7.07 0.08 48.61
N ARG A 433 -6.50 -0.29 49.75
CA ARG A 433 -6.86 -1.51 50.49
C ARG A 433 -8.30 -1.47 50.99
N TYR A 434 -8.76 -0.33 51.53
CA TYR A 434 -10.13 -0.15 52.00
C TYR A 434 -11.16 -0.47 50.91
N THR A 435 -11.06 0.19 49.76
CA THR A 435 -12.04 0.03 48.68
C THR A 435 -12.00 -1.37 48.07
N ALA A 436 -10.80 -1.91 47.86
CA ALA A 436 -10.62 -3.28 47.36
C ALA A 436 -11.17 -4.33 48.34
N SER A 437 -10.97 -4.14 49.65
CA SER A 437 -11.49 -5.05 50.68
C SER A 437 -13.02 -5.02 50.73
N VAL A 438 -13.64 -3.84 50.66
CA VAL A 438 -15.12 -3.71 50.64
C VAL A 438 -15.70 -4.53 49.49
N VAL A 439 -15.26 -4.26 48.27
CA VAL A 439 -15.87 -4.88 47.09
C VAL A 439 -15.50 -6.37 46.97
N SER A 440 -14.29 -6.78 47.36
CA SER A 440 -13.90 -8.20 47.42
C SER A 440 -14.70 -8.97 48.47
N SER A 441 -15.05 -8.34 49.59
CA SER A 441 -15.87 -8.96 50.63
C SER A 441 -17.31 -9.17 50.15
N ILE A 442 -17.88 -8.18 49.47
CA ILE A 442 -19.23 -8.28 48.89
C ILE A 442 -19.25 -9.31 47.76
N THR A 443 -18.25 -9.27 46.88
CA THR A 443 -18.20 -10.06 45.65
C THR A 443 -17.80 -11.51 45.91
N TYR A 444 -16.68 -11.71 46.60
CA TYR A 444 -16.02 -13.00 46.81
C TYR A 444 -16.12 -13.51 48.24
N GLY A 445 -16.58 -12.69 49.19
CA GLY A 445 -16.61 -13.06 50.60
C GLY A 445 -15.24 -13.03 51.26
N TYR A 446 -14.24 -12.37 50.67
CA TYR A 446 -12.88 -12.26 51.21
C TYR A 446 -12.47 -10.82 51.44
N ARG A 447 -11.81 -10.58 52.57
CA ARG A 447 -11.27 -9.28 52.96
C ARG A 447 -9.83 -9.12 52.46
N GLY A 448 -9.46 -7.89 52.13
CA GLY A 448 -8.09 -7.47 51.90
C GLY A 448 -7.46 -7.04 53.23
N GLU A 449 -6.86 -7.97 53.96
CA GLU A 449 -6.35 -7.75 55.32
C GLU A 449 -5.26 -6.67 55.39
N THR A 450 -4.33 -6.70 54.43
CA THR A 450 -3.22 -5.76 54.30
C THR A 450 -3.14 -5.24 52.87
N PRO A 451 -2.47 -4.10 52.62
CA PRO A 451 -2.28 -3.59 51.26
C PRO A 451 -1.59 -4.57 50.29
N ASP A 452 -0.81 -5.52 50.81
CA ASP A 452 -0.11 -6.54 50.02
C ASP A 452 -0.88 -7.85 49.87
N SER A 453 -2.02 -7.99 50.53
CA SER A 453 -2.87 -9.16 50.40
C SER A 453 -3.44 -9.28 48.97
N PHE A 454 -3.65 -10.51 48.51
CA PHE A 454 -4.20 -10.79 47.18
C PHE A 454 -5.49 -9.99 46.88
N TRP A 455 -6.41 -9.92 47.84
CA TRP A 455 -7.71 -9.24 47.69
C TRP A 455 -7.62 -7.71 47.77
N ALA A 456 -6.50 -7.15 48.26
CA ALA A 456 -6.25 -5.72 48.23
C ALA A 456 -5.44 -5.31 46.99
N LYS A 457 -4.46 -6.13 46.59
CA LYS A 457 -3.48 -5.80 45.55
C LYS A 457 -3.89 -6.25 44.15
N GLY A 458 -4.53 -7.42 44.02
CA GLY A 458 -4.75 -8.08 42.73
C GLY A 458 -5.51 -7.22 41.71
N VAL A 459 -6.56 -6.52 42.15
CA VAL A 459 -7.31 -5.61 41.27
C VAL A 459 -6.44 -4.51 40.68
N TYR A 460 -5.49 -4.00 41.46
CA TYR A 460 -4.62 -2.93 41.02
C TYR A 460 -3.53 -3.42 40.07
N ASP A 461 -3.01 -4.64 40.28
CA ASP A 461 -2.10 -5.28 39.32
C ASP A 461 -2.79 -5.44 37.95
N VAL A 462 -4.10 -5.74 37.94
CA VAL A 462 -4.93 -5.78 36.72
C VAL A 462 -5.14 -4.37 36.14
N MET A 463 -5.59 -3.42 36.95
CA MET A 463 -5.93 -2.06 36.50
C MET A 463 -4.72 -1.28 35.97
N ASP A 464 -3.53 -1.48 36.55
CA ASP A 464 -2.30 -0.85 36.08
C ASP A 464 -1.94 -1.34 34.66
N LYS A 465 -2.07 -2.65 34.40
CA LYS A 465 -1.83 -3.24 33.08
C LYS A 465 -2.93 -2.89 32.08
N TRP A 466 -4.19 -2.89 32.51
CA TRP A 466 -5.31 -2.45 31.69
C TRP A 466 -5.14 -1.02 31.22
N THR A 467 -4.89 -0.10 32.15
CA THR A 467 -4.73 1.33 31.87
C THR A 467 -3.56 1.54 30.90
N ALA A 468 -2.40 0.92 31.18
CA ALA A 468 -1.24 1.01 30.29
C ALA A 468 -1.52 0.49 28.86
N ALA A 469 -2.45 -0.46 28.69
CA ALA A 469 -2.82 -1.01 27.39
C ALA A 469 -3.92 -0.21 26.67
N MET A 470 -4.87 0.37 27.41
CA MET A 470 -6.09 0.99 26.88
C MET A 470 -6.05 2.52 26.83
N GLU A 471 -5.06 3.17 27.46
CA GLU A 471 -4.97 4.63 27.50
C GLU A 471 -4.90 5.24 26.09
N PRO A 472 -5.65 6.33 25.81
CA PRO A 472 -5.57 7.04 24.55
C PRO A 472 -4.12 7.45 24.21
N GLY A 473 -3.67 7.11 22.99
CA GLY A 473 -2.30 7.37 22.54
C GLY A 473 -1.30 6.25 22.86
N ALA A 474 -1.68 5.27 23.68
CA ALA A 474 -0.82 4.13 23.98
C ALA A 474 -0.66 3.20 22.76
N ASN A 475 -1.64 3.21 21.85
CA ASN A 475 -1.70 2.34 20.67
C ASN A 475 -1.70 3.17 19.38
N PRO A 476 -1.18 2.64 18.27
CA PRO A 476 -1.44 3.24 16.96
C PRO A 476 -2.96 3.20 16.67
N PRO A 477 -3.47 4.01 15.72
CA PRO A 477 -4.89 4.10 15.36
C PRO A 477 -5.38 2.86 14.59
N VAL A 478 -5.31 1.69 15.22
CA VAL A 478 -5.57 0.36 14.64
C VAL A 478 -7.05 0.10 14.34
N ASP A 479 -7.93 0.89 14.96
CA ASP A 479 -9.37 0.76 14.79
C ASP A 479 -9.87 1.64 13.63
N GLU A 480 -9.25 2.79 13.45
CA GLU A 480 -9.45 3.67 12.28
C GLU A 480 -8.78 3.09 11.03
N PHE A 481 -7.54 2.58 11.18
CA PHE A 481 -6.73 2.04 10.10
C PHE A 481 -6.53 0.54 10.26
N LYS A 482 -7.57 -0.21 9.89
CA LYS A 482 -7.65 -1.67 10.09
C LYS A 482 -6.48 -2.46 9.48
N PHE A 483 -5.77 -1.93 8.48
CA PHE A 483 -4.59 -2.60 7.92
C PHE A 483 -3.45 -2.78 8.93
N LEU A 484 -3.37 -1.93 9.97
CA LEU A 484 -2.41 -2.05 11.06
C LEU A 484 -2.63 -3.31 11.91
N ARG A 485 -3.84 -3.89 11.86
CA ARG A 485 -4.16 -5.16 12.53
C ARG A 485 -3.39 -6.34 11.93
N TYR A 486 -2.90 -6.26 10.70
CA TYR A 486 -2.11 -7.33 10.07
C TYR A 486 -0.62 -7.33 10.48
N ILE A 487 -0.14 -6.30 11.18
CA ILE A 487 1.25 -6.25 11.64
C ILE A 487 1.52 -7.44 12.58
N PRO A 488 2.55 -8.28 12.32
CA PRO A 488 2.88 -9.42 13.17
C PRO A 488 3.18 -9.01 14.61
N MET A 489 2.82 -9.87 15.58
CA MET A 489 3.02 -9.59 17.01
C MET A 489 4.50 -9.39 17.39
N SER A 490 5.44 -9.99 16.65
CA SER A 490 6.89 -9.77 16.82
C SER A 490 7.30 -8.31 16.63
N MET A 491 6.60 -7.56 15.78
CA MET A 491 6.87 -6.15 15.48
C MET A 491 5.92 -5.18 16.20
N ALA A 492 4.80 -5.67 16.72
CA ALA A 492 3.75 -4.86 17.33
C ALA A 492 3.81 -4.89 18.86
N PHE A 493 4.61 -4.01 19.48
CA PHE A 493 4.74 -3.93 20.96
C PHE A 493 3.39 -3.72 21.66
N TRP A 494 2.48 -2.96 21.05
CA TRP A 494 1.15 -2.68 21.60
C TRP A 494 0.29 -3.94 21.71
N LYS A 495 0.42 -4.88 20.75
CA LYS A 495 -0.28 -6.18 20.82
C LYS A 495 0.28 -7.05 21.94
N ARG A 496 1.61 -7.10 22.11
CA ARG A 496 2.25 -7.86 23.20
C ARG A 496 1.81 -7.34 24.57
N ARG A 497 1.80 -6.03 24.76
CA ARG A 497 1.30 -5.40 25.99
C ARG A 497 -0.17 -5.74 26.26
N ALA A 498 -1.03 -5.71 25.23
CA ALA A 498 -2.44 -6.06 25.38
C ALA A 498 -2.62 -7.52 25.81
N VAL A 499 -1.89 -8.45 25.19
CA VAL A 499 -1.91 -9.88 25.54
C VAL A 499 -1.33 -10.13 26.94
N GLU A 500 -0.27 -9.43 27.32
CA GLU A 500 0.29 -9.48 28.68
C GLU A 500 -0.74 -8.99 29.70
N ALA A 501 -1.40 -7.86 29.45
CA ALA A 501 -2.45 -7.34 30.32
C ALA A 501 -3.62 -8.33 30.48
N GLY A 502 -4.04 -8.96 29.38
CA GLY A 502 -5.05 -10.03 29.42
C GLY A 502 -4.58 -11.25 30.21
N SER A 503 -3.32 -11.64 30.09
CA SER A 503 -2.75 -12.76 30.85
C SER A 503 -2.70 -12.48 32.35
N VAL A 504 -2.40 -11.24 32.74
CA VAL A 504 -2.45 -10.80 34.14
C VAL A 504 -3.89 -10.84 34.66
N MET A 505 -4.84 -10.26 33.91
CA MET A 505 -6.27 -10.30 34.24
C MET A 505 -6.77 -11.75 34.45
N ASP A 506 -6.48 -12.63 33.50
CA ASP A 506 -6.83 -14.05 33.58
C ASP A 506 -6.23 -14.75 34.79
N SER A 507 -4.96 -14.45 35.09
CA SER A 507 -4.27 -15.03 36.23
C SER A 507 -4.89 -14.59 37.55
N VAL A 508 -5.22 -13.30 37.71
CA VAL A 508 -5.79 -12.78 38.96
C VAL A 508 -7.21 -13.29 39.15
N TRP A 509 -8.08 -13.19 38.14
CA TRP A 509 -9.47 -13.63 38.29
C TRP A 509 -9.63 -15.14 38.28
N GLY A 510 -8.76 -15.86 37.59
CA GLY A 510 -8.64 -17.32 37.68
C GLY A 510 -8.22 -17.79 39.07
N GLU A 511 -7.24 -17.11 39.70
CA GLU A 511 -6.81 -17.39 41.07
C GLU A 511 -7.91 -17.06 42.09
N ALA A 512 -8.59 -15.92 41.92
CA ALA A 512 -9.75 -15.56 42.74
C ALA A 512 -10.81 -16.66 42.67
N ARG A 513 -11.12 -17.14 41.46
CA ARG A 513 -12.07 -18.23 41.27
C ARG A 513 -11.61 -19.53 41.93
N ARG A 514 -10.36 -19.93 41.75
CA ARG A 514 -9.78 -21.15 42.36
C ARG A 514 -9.94 -21.14 43.88
N ARG A 515 -9.64 -20.02 44.54
CA ARG A 515 -9.80 -19.87 46.00
C ARG A 515 -11.25 -20.07 46.46
N ILE A 516 -12.21 -19.61 45.65
CA ILE A 516 -13.64 -19.78 45.93
C ILE A 516 -14.05 -21.23 45.77
N ASP A 517 -13.64 -21.88 44.69
CA ASP A 517 -13.95 -23.30 44.47
C ASP A 517 -13.35 -24.18 45.59
N GLU A 518 -12.12 -23.89 46.04
CA GLU A 518 -11.47 -24.59 47.16
C GLU A 518 -12.18 -24.38 48.49
N ARG A 519 -12.58 -23.14 48.80
CA ARG A 519 -13.39 -22.83 49.98
C ARG A 519 -14.72 -23.59 49.91
N ARG A 520 -15.39 -23.53 48.76
CA ARG A 520 -16.68 -24.17 48.54
C ARG A 520 -16.61 -25.68 48.65
N ALA A 521 -15.54 -26.32 48.18
CA ALA A 521 -15.32 -27.75 48.28
C ALA A 521 -15.17 -28.25 49.73
N LYS A 522 -14.71 -27.38 50.64
CA LYS A 522 -14.65 -27.65 52.09
C LYS A 522 -16.01 -27.48 52.80
N GLY A 523 -17.09 -27.19 52.07
CA GLY A 523 -18.41 -26.93 52.62
C GLY A 523 -18.59 -25.50 53.14
N GLU A 524 -17.61 -24.62 52.95
CA GLU A 524 -17.70 -23.22 53.39
C GLU A 524 -18.40 -22.36 52.33
N ARG A 525 -19.64 -21.94 52.63
CA ARG A 525 -20.39 -20.93 51.88
C ARG A 525 -20.45 -19.63 52.68
N ARG A 526 -20.24 -18.50 52.02
CA ARG A 526 -20.31 -17.16 52.60
C ARG A 526 -21.46 -16.38 51.98
N ASN A 527 -21.98 -15.39 52.71
CA ASN A 527 -22.98 -14.47 52.19
C ASN A 527 -22.31 -13.44 51.26
N CYS A 528 -22.09 -13.83 50.00
CA CYS A 528 -21.46 -13.01 48.96
C CYS A 528 -22.07 -13.28 47.58
N ILE A 529 -21.80 -12.38 46.63
CA ILE A 529 -22.41 -12.44 45.29
C ILE A 529 -22.01 -13.75 44.58
N ILE A 530 -20.73 -14.12 44.60
CA ILE A 530 -20.27 -15.28 43.83
C ILE A 530 -20.88 -16.59 44.35
N ASP A 531 -21.03 -16.76 45.66
CA ASP A 531 -21.64 -17.97 46.20
C ASP A 531 -23.12 -18.07 45.82
N THR A 532 -23.83 -16.95 45.88
CA THR A 532 -25.25 -16.85 45.50
C THR A 532 -25.44 -17.20 44.03
N LEU A 533 -24.61 -16.62 43.14
CA LEU A 533 -24.70 -16.87 41.70
C LEU A 533 -24.33 -18.31 41.34
N LEU A 534 -23.31 -18.88 42.00
CA LEU A 534 -22.95 -20.27 41.76
C LEU A 534 -24.06 -21.23 42.20
N ASP A 535 -24.66 -21.03 43.36
CA ASP A 535 -25.80 -21.84 43.82
C ASP A 535 -27.02 -21.70 42.89
N GLU A 536 -27.24 -20.52 42.32
CA GLU A 536 -28.30 -20.27 41.33
C GLU A 536 -28.01 -20.96 39.99
N TYR A 537 -26.79 -20.83 39.46
CA TYR A 537 -26.41 -21.37 38.16
C TYR A 537 -26.15 -22.87 38.19
N GLU A 538 -25.81 -23.46 39.33
CA GLU A 538 -25.84 -24.93 39.52
C GLU A 538 -27.25 -25.49 39.26
N LYS A 539 -28.32 -24.71 39.54
CA LYS A 539 -29.71 -25.13 39.32
C LYS A 539 -30.25 -24.76 37.93
N LYS A 540 -29.93 -23.56 37.44
CA LYS A 540 -30.50 -23.00 36.20
C LYS A 540 -29.64 -23.22 34.96
N GLY A 541 -28.38 -23.64 35.14
CA GLY A 541 -27.36 -23.67 34.08
C GLY A 541 -26.56 -22.37 34.03
N MET A 542 -25.26 -22.49 33.74
CA MET A 542 -24.33 -21.36 33.61
C MET A 542 -24.50 -20.68 32.24
N PRO A 543 -24.93 -19.40 32.17
CA PRO A 543 -25.12 -18.72 30.89
C PRO A 543 -23.81 -18.19 30.30
N PHE A 544 -22.71 -18.22 31.06
CA PHE A 544 -21.41 -17.67 30.69
C PHE A 544 -20.39 -18.77 30.40
N SER A 545 -19.36 -18.46 29.61
CA SER A 545 -18.11 -19.24 29.64
C SER A 545 -17.46 -19.11 31.02
N LYS A 546 -16.56 -20.05 31.39
CA LYS A 546 -15.79 -19.91 32.64
C LYS A 546 -15.05 -18.56 32.68
N HIS A 547 -14.37 -18.22 31.58
CA HIS A 547 -13.64 -16.97 31.44
C HIS A 547 -14.57 -15.75 31.58
N GLY A 548 -15.74 -15.76 30.94
CA GLY A 548 -16.72 -14.68 31.01
C GLY A 548 -17.36 -14.49 32.38
N PHE A 549 -17.58 -15.58 33.14
CA PHE A 549 -18.06 -15.50 34.52
C PHE A 549 -16.97 -15.00 35.47
N ASP A 550 -15.74 -15.51 35.35
CA ASP A 550 -14.63 -15.07 36.20
C ASP A 550 -14.32 -13.58 35.95
N ASN A 551 -14.35 -13.13 34.69
CA ASN A 551 -14.27 -11.72 34.34
C ASN A 551 -15.44 -10.91 34.91
N LEU A 552 -16.69 -11.37 34.80
CA LEU A 552 -17.83 -10.65 35.39
C LEU A 552 -17.62 -10.37 36.90
N MET A 553 -17.11 -11.35 37.64
CA MET A 553 -16.83 -11.17 39.07
C MET A 553 -15.62 -10.25 39.30
N GLY A 554 -14.59 -10.33 38.46
CA GLY A 554 -13.44 -9.41 38.49
C GLY A 554 -13.85 -7.97 38.20
N GLU A 555 -14.68 -7.76 37.18
CA GLU A 555 -15.21 -6.46 36.75
C GLU A 555 -15.98 -5.74 37.87
N LEU A 556 -16.68 -6.47 38.74
CA LEU A 556 -17.30 -5.89 39.94
C LEU A 556 -16.24 -5.29 40.87
N VAL A 557 -15.13 -6.00 41.07
CA VAL A 557 -14.02 -5.55 41.91
C VAL A 557 -13.26 -4.40 41.26
N GLU A 558 -12.96 -4.47 39.96
CA GLU A 558 -12.33 -3.40 39.19
C GLU A 558 -13.12 -2.10 39.28
N GLY A 559 -14.43 -2.17 39.01
CA GLY A 559 -15.31 -1.01 39.06
C GLY A 559 -15.44 -0.43 40.47
N GLY A 560 -15.51 -1.26 41.50
CA GLY A 560 -15.74 -0.82 42.89
C GLY A 560 -14.48 -0.38 43.64
N ALA A 561 -13.31 -0.96 43.33
CA ALA A 561 -12.08 -0.69 44.08
C ALA A 561 -11.37 0.58 43.61
N ASP A 562 -10.94 0.61 42.34
CA ASP A 562 -10.03 1.63 41.84
C ASP A 562 -10.70 3.00 41.71
N THR A 563 -11.93 3.04 41.18
CA THR A 563 -12.67 4.31 41.00
C THR A 563 -13.00 4.98 42.32
N THR A 564 -13.44 4.21 43.31
CA THR A 564 -13.74 4.72 44.66
C THR A 564 -12.47 5.20 45.36
N ALA A 565 -11.35 4.49 45.21
CA ALA A 565 -10.07 4.90 45.78
C ALA A 565 -9.60 6.23 45.18
N ALA A 566 -9.67 6.38 43.85
CA ALA A 566 -9.34 7.62 43.17
C ALA A 566 -10.20 8.80 43.65
N GLN A 567 -11.50 8.56 43.90
CA GLN A 567 -12.39 9.60 44.43
C GLN A 567 -12.05 9.99 45.87
N LEU A 568 -11.76 9.03 46.75
CA LEU A 568 -11.36 9.31 48.14
C LEU A 568 -10.01 10.06 48.19
N LEU A 569 -9.04 9.66 47.38
CA LEU A 569 -7.75 10.35 47.25
C LEU A 569 -7.90 11.77 46.72
N THR A 570 -8.86 11.99 45.81
CA THR A 570 -9.23 13.32 45.33
C THR A 570 -9.79 14.19 46.47
N LEU A 571 -10.59 13.63 47.37
CA LEU A 571 -11.09 14.36 48.54
C LEU A 571 -9.97 14.66 49.54
N VAL A 572 -9.02 13.74 49.76
CA VAL A 572 -7.83 14.01 50.59
C VAL A 572 -7.03 15.17 50.01
N LEU A 573 -6.81 15.21 48.68
CA LEU A 573 -6.20 16.33 47.99
C LEU A 573 -7.00 17.63 48.21
N ALA A 574 -8.32 17.59 48.08
CA ALA A 574 -9.18 18.75 48.28
C ALA A 574 -9.07 19.29 49.71
N PHE A 575 -9.07 18.44 50.74
CA PHE A 575 -8.91 18.87 52.12
C PHE A 575 -7.54 19.50 52.41
N GLY A 576 -6.49 19.03 51.73
CA GLY A 576 -5.16 19.66 51.81
C GLY A 576 -5.11 21.06 51.20
N LEU A 577 -5.95 21.34 50.18
CA LEU A 577 -6.00 22.64 49.49
C LEU A 577 -7.05 23.60 50.08
N TYR A 578 -8.12 23.07 50.69
CA TYR A 578 -9.27 23.80 51.21
C TYR A 578 -9.56 23.38 52.68
N PRO A 579 -8.68 23.69 53.64
CA PRO A 579 -8.82 23.24 55.03
C PRO A 579 -10.11 23.72 55.71
N GLU A 580 -10.65 24.87 55.29
CA GLU A 580 -11.92 25.41 55.79
C GLU A 580 -13.11 24.50 55.49
N VAL A 581 -13.10 23.78 54.36
CA VAL A 581 -14.12 22.78 54.04
C VAL A 581 -14.04 21.62 55.02
N GLN A 582 -12.83 21.13 55.31
CA GLN A 582 -12.61 20.04 56.26
C GLN A 582 -13.03 20.46 57.68
N GLN A 583 -12.74 21.70 58.10
CA GLN A 583 -13.16 22.23 59.39
C GLN A 583 -14.69 22.33 59.50
N LYS A 584 -15.36 22.79 58.45
CA LYS A 584 -16.83 22.85 58.40
C LYS A 584 -17.46 21.46 58.48
N ALA A 585 -16.90 20.48 57.76
CA ALA A 585 -17.33 19.08 57.86
C ALA A 585 -17.15 18.51 59.27
N ARG A 586 -16.01 18.80 59.92
CA ARG A 586 -15.74 18.37 61.29
C ARG A 586 -16.78 18.91 62.26
N ARG A 587 -17.14 20.20 62.18
CA ARG A 587 -18.19 20.78 63.05
C ARG A 587 -19.54 20.07 62.90
N GLU A 588 -19.92 19.70 61.68
CA GLU A 588 -21.16 18.96 61.43
C GLU A 588 -21.10 17.55 62.02
N ILE A 589 -19.99 16.84 61.82
CA ILE A 589 -19.76 15.50 62.38
C ILE A 589 -19.77 15.55 63.92
N ASP A 590 -19.03 16.48 64.53
CA ASP A 590 -18.94 16.63 65.99
C ASP A 590 -20.31 16.96 66.60
N ALA A 591 -21.16 17.74 65.92
CA ALA A 591 -22.51 18.05 66.37
C ALA A 591 -23.45 16.82 66.39
N VAL A 592 -23.22 15.84 65.51
CA VAL A 592 -24.06 14.63 65.39
C VAL A 592 -23.52 13.46 66.19
N CYS A 593 -22.19 13.29 66.21
CA CYS A 593 -21.52 12.12 66.77
C CYS A 593 -20.82 12.40 68.10
N GLY A 594 -20.56 13.68 68.43
CA GLY A 594 -19.68 14.06 69.54
C GLY A 594 -18.24 13.61 69.31
N THR A 595 -17.48 13.50 70.40
CA THR A 595 -16.09 12.97 70.40
C THR A 595 -16.00 11.50 70.80
N GLU A 596 -17.14 10.86 71.06
CA GLU A 596 -17.24 9.52 71.67
C GLU A 596 -17.23 8.38 70.64
N ARG A 597 -17.65 8.65 69.39
CA ARG A 597 -17.79 7.61 68.36
C ARG A 597 -17.58 8.14 66.94
N ALA A 598 -17.24 7.23 66.02
CA ALA A 598 -17.23 7.52 64.59
C ALA A 598 -18.67 7.62 64.00
N PRO A 599 -18.84 8.31 62.85
CA PRO A 599 -20.10 8.34 62.12
C PRO A 599 -20.52 6.94 61.64
N LEU A 600 -21.83 6.67 61.69
CA LEU A 600 -22.45 5.47 61.13
C LEU A 600 -23.35 5.86 59.94
N TRP A 601 -23.73 4.88 59.11
CA TRP A 601 -24.64 5.10 57.99
C TRP A 601 -26.00 5.66 58.45
N SER A 602 -26.47 5.26 59.63
CA SER A 602 -27.69 5.79 60.25
C SER A 602 -27.62 7.27 60.61
N ASP A 603 -26.42 7.88 60.63
CA ASP A 603 -26.24 9.32 60.86
C ASP A 603 -26.31 10.15 59.58
N PHE A 604 -26.20 9.52 58.41
CA PHE A 604 -25.92 10.22 57.14
C PHE A 604 -26.98 11.28 56.79
N ASP A 605 -28.26 11.02 57.07
CA ASP A 605 -29.36 11.99 56.85
C ASP A 605 -29.18 13.29 57.65
N ARG A 606 -28.41 13.26 58.75
CA ARG A 606 -28.08 14.42 59.60
C ARG A 606 -26.74 15.06 59.24
N LEU A 607 -26.05 14.56 58.22
CA LEU A 607 -24.75 15.03 57.74
C LEU A 607 -24.83 15.56 56.28
N PRO A 608 -25.73 16.51 55.97
CA PRO A 608 -25.96 16.97 54.60
C PRO A 608 -24.72 17.62 53.95
N TYR A 609 -23.83 18.24 54.74
CA TYR A 609 -22.61 18.83 54.20
C TYR A 609 -21.60 17.77 53.74
N ILE A 610 -21.59 16.58 54.36
CA ILE A 610 -20.80 15.43 53.87
C ILE A 610 -21.27 15.00 52.47
N ASN A 611 -22.58 14.95 52.23
CA ASN A 611 -23.11 14.69 50.88
C ASN A 611 -22.65 15.78 49.89
N CYS A 612 -22.66 17.04 50.29
CA CYS A 612 -22.18 18.15 49.46
C CYS A 612 -20.69 18.00 49.07
N ILE A 613 -19.84 17.56 50.00
CA ILE A 613 -18.40 17.34 49.77
C ILE A 613 -18.18 16.21 48.77
N VAL A 614 -18.85 15.07 48.98
CA VAL A 614 -18.80 13.95 48.02
C VAL A 614 -19.27 14.45 46.65
N LYS A 615 -20.29 15.30 46.63
CA LYS A 615 -20.84 15.81 45.39
C LYS A 615 -19.86 16.66 44.60
N GLU A 616 -19.25 17.62 45.28
CA GLU A 616 -18.27 18.53 44.71
C GLU A 616 -16.99 17.80 44.29
N GLY A 617 -16.58 16.76 45.02
CA GLY A 617 -15.43 15.94 44.63
C GLY A 617 -15.60 15.33 43.23
N MET A 618 -16.78 14.75 42.97
CA MET A 618 -17.08 14.16 41.65
C MET A 618 -17.25 15.23 40.55
N ARG A 619 -17.58 16.48 40.91
CA ARG A 619 -17.70 17.58 39.95
C ARG A 619 -16.33 18.16 39.61
N TRP A 620 -15.55 18.52 40.62
CA TRP A 620 -14.26 19.20 40.52
C TRP A 620 -13.20 18.34 39.85
N ARG A 621 -13.10 17.05 40.20
CA ARG A 621 -12.16 16.12 39.58
C ARG A 621 -12.84 14.75 39.37
N PRO A 622 -13.69 14.63 38.34
CA PRO A 622 -14.36 13.37 38.04
C PRO A 622 -13.33 12.28 37.71
N VAL A 623 -13.49 11.10 38.32
CA VAL A 623 -12.63 9.92 38.05
C VAL A 623 -12.61 9.58 36.55
N ALA A 624 -13.77 9.58 35.91
CA ALA A 624 -13.91 9.35 34.47
C ALA A 624 -14.10 10.68 33.72
N VAL A 625 -13.00 11.37 33.42
CA VAL A 625 -12.99 12.72 32.80
C VAL A 625 -13.70 12.82 31.44
N SER A 626 -13.79 11.71 30.70
CA SER A 626 -14.48 11.63 29.40
C SER A 626 -15.57 10.56 29.33
N ALA A 627 -15.97 10.02 30.49
CA ALA A 627 -16.74 8.78 30.58
C ALA A 627 -16.15 7.63 29.74
N LEU A 628 -16.87 6.52 29.65
CA LEU A 628 -16.59 5.49 28.65
C LEU A 628 -17.31 5.84 27.35
N PRO A 629 -16.64 5.84 26.20
CA PRO A 629 -17.27 6.13 24.92
C PRO A 629 -18.38 5.14 24.57
N HIS A 630 -19.36 5.64 23.81
CA HIS A 630 -20.48 4.88 23.27
C HIS A 630 -20.35 4.76 21.76
N ARG A 631 -21.11 3.87 21.13
CA ARG A 631 -21.21 3.73 19.67
C ARG A 631 -22.68 3.77 19.27
N ALA A 632 -23.00 4.55 18.24
CA ALA A 632 -24.32 4.54 17.63
C ALA A 632 -24.50 3.26 16.80
N ARG A 633 -25.53 2.47 17.13
CA ARG A 633 -25.84 1.20 16.46
C ARG A 633 -26.39 1.39 15.04
N GLU A 634 -27.08 2.49 14.81
CA GLU A 634 -27.74 2.86 13.54
C GLU A 634 -27.66 4.37 13.32
N ASP A 635 -28.00 4.82 12.11
CA ASP A 635 -28.09 6.24 11.79
C ASP A 635 -29.23 6.87 12.59
N ASP A 636 -29.00 8.04 13.17
CA ASP A 636 -30.02 8.81 13.88
C ASP A 636 -29.90 10.30 13.55
N VAL A 637 -30.95 11.08 13.79
CA VAL A 637 -30.94 12.54 13.60
C VAL A 637 -31.40 13.22 14.88
N TYR A 638 -30.60 14.17 15.35
CA TYR A 638 -30.89 14.97 16.54
C TYR A 638 -30.84 16.46 16.20
N GLU A 639 -31.97 17.16 16.37
CA GLU A 639 -32.09 18.60 16.06
C GLU A 639 -31.54 18.98 14.68
N GLY A 640 -31.82 18.15 13.67
CA GLY A 640 -31.38 18.34 12.28
C GLY A 640 -29.94 17.88 12.00
N MET A 641 -29.18 17.45 13.02
CA MET A 641 -27.82 16.92 12.87
C MET A 641 -27.84 15.40 12.74
N LEU A 642 -27.21 14.88 11.69
CA LEU A 642 -27.01 13.46 11.45
C LEU A 642 -25.94 12.90 12.40
N ILE A 643 -26.27 11.84 13.11
CA ILE A 643 -25.33 10.98 13.84
C ILE A 643 -25.26 9.66 13.07
N PRO A 644 -24.24 9.46 12.23
CA PRO A 644 -24.12 8.23 11.47
C PRO A 644 -23.94 7.01 12.37
N LYS A 645 -24.41 5.86 11.91
CA LYS A 645 -24.07 4.54 12.41
C LYS A 645 -22.56 4.41 12.60
N ASP A 646 -22.18 3.68 13.64
CA ASP A 646 -20.80 3.44 14.06
C ASP A 646 -20.06 4.69 14.53
N SER A 647 -20.73 5.84 14.68
CA SER A 647 -20.14 7.01 15.31
C SER A 647 -19.81 6.72 16.77
N THR A 648 -18.58 7.05 17.16
CA THR A 648 -18.18 7.06 18.57
C THR A 648 -18.75 8.30 19.24
N VAL A 649 -19.45 8.12 20.35
CA VAL A 649 -20.08 9.20 21.12
C VAL A 649 -19.32 9.40 22.43
N PHE A 650 -18.70 10.57 22.59
CA PHE A 650 -18.01 10.98 23.82
C PHE A 650 -18.92 11.83 24.71
N LEU A 651 -18.80 11.61 26.02
CA LEU A 651 -19.39 12.45 27.05
C LEU A 651 -18.25 13.06 27.89
N PRO A 652 -17.75 14.26 27.54
CA PRO A 652 -16.62 14.85 28.23
C PRO A 652 -17.03 15.40 29.61
N THR A 653 -17.23 14.51 30.58
CA THR A 653 -17.67 14.81 31.96
C THR A 653 -16.95 16.01 32.55
N TRP A 654 -15.62 16.07 32.44
CA TRP A 654 -14.83 17.17 32.96
C TRP A 654 -15.17 18.50 32.26
N ALA A 655 -15.25 18.50 30.92
CA ALA A 655 -15.54 19.71 30.15
C ALA A 655 -16.90 20.31 30.53
N ILE A 656 -17.88 19.44 30.72
CA ILE A 656 -19.24 19.82 31.14
C ILE A 656 -19.24 20.34 32.57
N HIS A 657 -18.59 19.63 33.49
CA HIS A 657 -18.45 20.02 34.90
C HIS A 657 -17.63 21.29 35.11
N HIS A 658 -16.85 21.69 34.10
CA HIS A 658 -16.05 22.91 34.09
C HIS A 658 -16.57 23.96 33.10
N SER A 659 -17.83 23.85 32.68
CA SER A 659 -18.51 24.91 31.95
C SER A 659 -18.91 26.03 32.91
N PRO A 660 -18.43 27.27 32.74
CA PRO A 660 -18.80 28.41 33.59
C PRO A 660 -20.28 28.80 33.44
N GLU A 661 -20.93 28.40 32.35
CA GLU A 661 -22.37 28.60 32.14
C GLU A 661 -23.21 27.75 33.09
N ILE A 662 -22.67 26.60 33.51
CA ILE A 662 -23.37 25.63 34.35
C ILE A 662 -22.90 25.72 35.80
N TYR A 663 -21.59 25.84 36.01
CA TYR A 663 -20.97 25.94 37.33
C TYR A 663 -20.17 27.24 37.39
N PRO A 664 -20.70 28.32 38.01
CA PRO A 664 -19.96 29.55 38.22
C PRO A 664 -18.67 29.28 39.02
N ASP A 665 -17.52 29.81 38.59
CA ASP A 665 -16.21 29.50 39.20
C ASP A 665 -15.88 27.99 39.28
N PRO A 666 -15.80 27.29 38.13
CA PRO A 666 -15.74 25.83 38.10
C PRO A 666 -14.42 25.23 38.64
N GLU A 667 -13.35 26.00 38.74
CA GLU A 667 -12.02 25.53 39.14
C GLU A 667 -11.86 25.44 40.67
N THR A 668 -12.70 26.13 41.43
CA THR A 668 -12.71 26.11 42.90
C THR A 668 -13.50 24.91 43.42
N PHE A 669 -12.95 24.23 44.43
CA PHE A 669 -13.66 23.18 45.17
C PHE A 669 -14.58 23.82 46.21
N ASN A 670 -15.88 23.91 45.90
CA ASN A 670 -16.87 24.54 46.78
C ASN A 670 -18.09 23.64 46.99
N PRO A 671 -18.16 22.89 48.11
CA PRO A 671 -19.32 22.06 48.43
C PRO A 671 -20.62 22.84 48.62
N ASP A 672 -20.58 24.14 48.96
CA ASP A 672 -21.78 24.93 49.26
C ASP A 672 -22.73 25.05 48.05
N ARG A 673 -22.23 24.76 46.84
CA ARG A 673 -23.03 24.61 45.61
C ARG A 673 -24.20 23.64 45.77
N TYR A 674 -24.06 22.66 46.66
CA TYR A 674 -25.01 21.57 46.82
C TYR A 674 -25.88 21.68 48.09
N LEU A 675 -25.84 22.79 48.83
CA LEU A 675 -26.61 22.96 50.08
C LEU A 675 -28.13 22.78 49.89
N HIS A 676 -28.64 23.07 48.69
CA HIS A 676 -30.05 22.91 48.33
C HIS A 676 -30.34 21.64 47.52
N HIS A 677 -29.37 20.74 47.39
CA HIS A 677 -29.45 19.50 46.62
C HIS A 677 -29.27 18.27 47.52
N HIS A 678 -30.28 18.00 48.36
CA HIS A 678 -30.17 17.09 49.50
C HIS A 678 -30.09 15.60 49.14
N LYS A 679 -30.67 15.17 48.01
CA LYS A 679 -30.65 13.75 47.59
C LYS A 679 -29.23 13.27 47.25
N LEU A 680 -29.00 11.96 47.16
CA LEU A 680 -27.70 11.45 46.71
C LEU A 680 -27.45 11.79 45.24
N ALA A 681 -26.19 11.81 44.82
CA ALA A 681 -25.82 12.03 43.43
C ALA A 681 -26.43 10.97 42.48
N SER A 682 -26.54 9.72 42.94
CA SER A 682 -27.19 8.62 42.21
C SER A 682 -28.69 8.87 42.00
N ASP A 683 -29.38 9.41 42.99
CA ASP A 683 -30.82 9.72 42.89
C ASP A 683 -31.10 10.85 41.90
N TYR A 684 -30.29 11.92 41.94
CA TYR A 684 -30.40 12.99 40.95
C TYR A 684 -30.07 12.48 39.56
N ALA A 685 -29.00 11.70 39.41
CA ALA A 685 -28.62 11.19 38.11
C ALA A 685 -29.72 10.28 37.52
N GLY A 686 -30.38 9.44 38.33
CA GLY A 686 -31.51 8.61 37.93
C GLY A 686 -32.84 9.36 37.72
N SER A 687 -32.90 10.67 37.97
CA SER A 687 -34.12 11.46 37.84
C SER A 687 -34.54 11.62 36.37
N PRO A 688 -35.85 11.49 36.03
CA PRO A 688 -36.35 11.83 34.70
C PRO A 688 -36.26 13.33 34.41
N ASP A 689 -36.23 14.16 35.46
CA ASP A 689 -35.99 15.59 35.35
C ASP A 689 -34.50 15.86 35.11
N TRP A 690 -34.11 15.75 33.83
CA TRP A 690 -32.73 15.92 33.40
C TRP A 690 -32.19 17.34 33.63
N ALA A 691 -33.07 18.35 33.66
CA ALA A 691 -32.69 19.74 33.79
C ALA A 691 -32.19 20.08 35.21
N ASN A 692 -32.81 19.45 36.23
CA ASN A 692 -32.49 19.64 37.64
C ASN A 692 -31.56 18.55 38.22
N ARG A 693 -30.84 17.82 37.38
CA ARG A 693 -29.76 16.92 37.84
C ARG A 693 -28.61 17.77 38.37
N ASP A 694 -28.06 17.37 39.52
CA ASP A 694 -26.99 18.10 40.21
C ASP A 694 -25.63 18.00 39.49
N LYS A 695 -25.41 16.93 38.71
CA LYS A 695 -24.23 16.69 37.86
C LYS A 695 -24.51 15.80 36.65
N PHE A 696 -23.51 15.67 35.80
CA PHE A 696 -23.56 15.00 34.52
C PHE A 696 -22.73 13.74 34.57
N ILE A 697 -23.31 12.69 35.15
CA ILE A 697 -22.65 11.39 35.18
C ILE A 697 -23.01 10.65 33.89
N SER A 698 -22.08 9.82 33.40
CA SER A 698 -22.37 8.81 32.37
C SER A 698 -23.66 8.06 32.73
N PRO A 699 -24.56 7.80 31.76
CA PRO A 699 -25.85 7.15 32.00
C PRO A 699 -25.75 5.83 32.76
N TYR A 700 -24.58 5.19 32.83
CA TYR A 700 -24.39 3.94 33.54
C TYR A 700 -24.27 4.03 35.06
N ALA A 701 -24.21 5.24 35.64
CA ALA A 701 -24.58 5.42 37.05
C ALA A 701 -26.10 5.47 37.26
N THR A 702 -26.89 5.57 36.18
CA THR A 702 -28.33 5.85 36.20
C THR A 702 -29.20 4.73 35.64
N THR A 703 -28.68 3.90 34.73
CA THR A 703 -29.35 2.70 34.21
C THR A 703 -29.23 1.49 35.15
N LEU A 704 -28.98 1.70 36.44
CA LEU A 704 -29.12 0.66 37.46
C LEU A 704 -30.59 0.49 37.90
N ARG A 705 -31.51 1.31 37.36
CA ARG A 705 -32.93 1.31 37.72
C ARG A 705 -33.89 0.76 36.67
N ASP A 706 -33.43 0.52 35.43
CA ASP A 706 -34.25 -0.07 34.36
C ASP A 706 -33.71 -1.42 33.88
#